data_AF-R5B1T2-F1
#
_entry.id   AF-R5B1T2-F1
#
_cell.length_a   1.000
_cell.length_b   1.000
_cell.length_c   1.000
_cell.angle_alpha   90.00
_cell.angle_beta   90.00
_cell.angle_gamma   90.00
#
_symmetry.space_group_name_H-M   'P 1'
#
loop_
_entity.id
_entity.type
_entity.pdbx_description
1 polymer ?
#
loop_
_entity_poly.entity_id
_entity_poly.type
_entity_poly.pdbx_seq_one_letter_code
_entity_poly.pdbx_strand_id
1 'polypeptide(L)'
;MKKIFLLLVLLITALASHAELWTPVGQVQWTDGILGCQDSRWNTSWTVSVERSNSRSGVFRLQPYANFRPSTSPEYKYNNVYVYLHVEDTEKVYIEYYSFYYRSNSYTGSYHVYQRCVENGFDSQYYGKVSNNTTVEFPIGAFAVDDLSSSAPRTSPTSDAKYSSRVHKIVFPEGVLDYKPVVDTWVNIGKGLWEDPWFTMDDAKYKGDINVEKSVQRPDVYRFKPYESIGFDYYAYVHTENQNKVYLEPYKATGSSGQDYVFTQLCEENEKSQNLYGKIENGKITIPSQYFEVTYGTNTGILPSGQNCVITLPSGYNDPIEEDSGVFMGIVSFNDKITNKPIASLDENNKDKFMSFVDDLQMGNATLLYYAVDQAIDALKVPSYPNNLSNAVLVTFTDGLDQGSLAMKPEYRTSKGYAAYLAEKISGTKIQENQLQAYSIGLKSGDVADDELFMLNLESLASSSENALSVNNIAEVQQELANIYDNLNRQTTKRVVSIAVPMMSHGDTYRFTLDRTTDNVADSKMWIEGVFSIDDMSLTNLTYHGMTSASGSKVVAERDGVYLKFTFNDCRDSEGNVLTIEKDDIDQWTYIASRDVWQHNVENDKDGKINIEDIKSSAAIMFALDCSSSLGDLFPVLKETAKSFIDRLAGGNGDFGAIEGVEDDEFTADDPNAEPVYYNLQGMRINNPGPGLYICQKGSKVTKVLIK
;
A
#
# COMPACT_ATOMS: atom_id res chain seq x y z
N MET A 1 10.60 25.22 -48.34
CA MET A 1 9.65 26.12 -47.63
C MET A 1 8.86 25.43 -46.49
N LYS A 2 9.44 24.46 -45.79
CA LYS A 2 8.90 23.90 -44.52
C LYS A 2 9.95 23.80 -43.40
N LYS A 3 11.14 24.39 -43.60
CA LYS A 3 12.27 24.37 -42.65
C LYS A 3 12.68 25.75 -42.12
N ILE A 4 11.86 26.78 -42.35
CA ILE A 4 12.15 28.17 -41.93
C ILE A 4 11.13 28.68 -40.88
N PHE A 5 10.01 27.98 -40.69
CA PHE A 5 9.01 28.36 -39.68
C PHE A 5 9.26 27.76 -38.28
N LEU A 6 10.21 26.82 -38.15
CA LEU A 6 10.59 26.24 -36.85
C LEU A 6 11.71 27.03 -36.15
N LEU A 7 12.34 27.97 -36.84
CA LEU A 7 13.54 28.69 -36.38
C LEU A 7 13.27 30.10 -35.85
N LEU A 8 12.00 30.53 -35.78
CA LEU A 8 11.62 31.86 -35.31
C LEU A 8 10.83 31.87 -33.99
N VAL A 9 10.63 30.71 -33.35
CA VAL A 9 10.11 30.61 -31.98
C VAL A 9 11.26 30.46 -30.95
N LEU A 10 12.52 30.55 -31.40
CA LEU A 10 13.71 30.26 -30.58
C LEU A 10 14.42 31.50 -30.02
N LEU A 11 13.83 32.70 -30.04
CA LEU A 11 14.44 33.87 -29.37
C LEU A 11 13.37 34.82 -28.84
N ILE A 12 13.58 35.29 -27.59
CA ILE A 12 12.64 35.96 -26.65
C ILE A 12 11.95 34.89 -25.77
N THR A 13 12.43 34.52 -24.58
CA THR A 13 12.82 35.37 -23.44
C THR A 13 13.89 34.72 -22.55
N ALA A 14 14.95 35.49 -22.26
CA ALA A 14 15.64 35.42 -20.97
C ALA A 14 14.74 36.08 -19.90
N LEU A 15 14.86 35.58 -18.65
CA LEU A 15 14.16 36.00 -17.41
C LEU A 15 12.67 35.63 -17.34
N ALA A 16 12.31 34.55 -16.65
CA ALA A 16 11.01 34.39 -15.98
C ALA A 16 11.02 33.21 -14.98
N SER A 17 10.25 33.38 -13.91
CA SER A 17 9.80 32.45 -12.88
C SER A 17 9.35 31.07 -13.37
N HIS A 18 9.35 30.09 -12.46
CA HIS A 18 8.71 28.79 -12.61
C HIS A 18 7.38 28.89 -13.41
N ALA A 19 7.34 28.41 -14.64
CA ALA A 19 6.14 28.24 -15.43
C ALA A 19 5.34 27.04 -14.91
N GLU A 20 4.46 27.32 -13.95
CA GLU A 20 3.47 26.39 -13.42
C GLU A 20 2.78 25.53 -14.51
N LEU A 21 2.67 24.22 -14.28
CA LEU A 21 1.99 23.26 -15.16
C LEU A 21 0.47 23.25 -14.92
N TRP A 22 -0.30 23.05 -16.00
CA TRP A 22 -1.77 23.13 -15.98
C TRP A 22 -2.42 21.95 -16.69
N THR A 23 -3.45 21.37 -16.06
CA THR A 23 -4.21 20.22 -16.59
C THR A 23 -5.60 20.66 -17.05
N PRO A 24 -6.04 20.36 -18.28
CA PRO A 24 -7.42 20.59 -18.71
C PRO A 24 -8.41 19.79 -17.87
N VAL A 25 -9.40 20.47 -17.27
CA VAL A 25 -10.40 19.84 -16.38
C VAL A 25 -11.84 19.97 -16.90
N GLY A 26 -12.00 20.46 -18.12
CA GLY A 26 -13.28 20.51 -18.82
C GLY A 26 -13.62 21.90 -19.35
N GLN A 27 -14.92 22.20 -19.41
CA GLN A 27 -15.44 23.47 -19.88
C GLN A 27 -16.43 24.04 -18.86
N VAL A 28 -16.35 25.35 -18.61
CA VAL A 28 -17.27 26.07 -17.74
C VAL A 28 -18.27 26.89 -18.54
N GLN A 29 -19.43 27.18 -17.95
CA GLN A 29 -20.31 28.25 -18.43
C GLN A 29 -19.89 29.57 -17.76
N TRP A 30 -19.36 30.49 -18.56
CA TRP A 30 -18.97 31.84 -18.16
C TRP A 30 -20.10 32.83 -18.42
N THR A 31 -20.66 33.43 -17.37
CA THR A 31 -21.68 34.49 -17.47
C THR A 31 -21.07 35.81 -17.05
N ASP A 32 -20.82 36.71 -18.00
CA ASP A 32 -20.03 37.93 -17.76
C ASP A 32 -20.87 39.06 -17.13
N GLY A 33 -20.89 39.08 -15.80
CA GLY A 33 -21.37 40.22 -15.02
C GLY A 33 -20.33 41.32 -14.82
N ILE A 34 -19.05 41.05 -15.15
CA ILE A 34 -17.92 41.97 -14.94
C ILE A 34 -18.09 43.20 -15.83
N LEU A 35 -18.27 42.98 -17.14
CA LEU A 35 -18.38 44.04 -18.13
C LEU A 35 -19.80 44.56 -18.34
N GLY A 36 -20.79 44.06 -17.58
CA GLY A 36 -22.17 44.55 -17.61
C GLY A 36 -22.31 46.03 -17.25
N CYS A 37 -21.30 46.62 -16.59
CA CYS A 37 -21.22 48.06 -16.31
C CYS A 37 -20.85 48.92 -17.54
N GLN A 38 -20.24 48.31 -18.55
CA GLN A 38 -19.85 49.02 -19.78
C GLN A 38 -20.99 49.02 -20.79
N ASP A 39 -21.63 47.87 -20.96
CA ASP A 39 -22.77 47.70 -21.86
C ASP A 39 -23.59 46.47 -21.43
N SER A 40 -24.91 46.57 -21.57
CA SER A 40 -25.87 45.49 -21.35
C SER A 40 -25.57 44.19 -22.13
N ARG A 41 -24.86 44.26 -23.27
CA ARG A 41 -24.52 43.11 -24.12
C ARG A 41 -23.60 42.08 -23.47
N TRP A 42 -22.85 42.48 -22.43
CA TRP A 42 -21.90 41.59 -21.76
C TRP A 42 -22.56 40.57 -20.85
N ASN A 43 -23.77 40.85 -20.34
CA ASN A 43 -24.52 39.98 -19.44
C ASN A 43 -25.14 38.76 -20.17
N THR A 44 -24.27 37.97 -20.81
CA THR A 44 -24.57 36.77 -21.59
C THR A 44 -23.64 35.64 -21.16
N SER A 45 -24.02 34.40 -21.50
CA SER A 45 -23.30 33.20 -21.10
C SER A 45 -22.71 32.48 -22.31
N TRP A 46 -21.48 31.98 -22.19
CA TRP A 46 -20.83 31.14 -23.19
C TRP A 46 -19.89 30.14 -22.54
N THR A 47 -19.41 29.18 -23.34
CA THR A 47 -18.57 28.09 -22.85
C THR A 47 -17.09 28.45 -22.96
N VAL A 48 -16.31 28.15 -21.92
CA VAL A 48 -14.88 28.46 -21.83
C VAL A 48 -14.13 27.22 -21.33
N SER A 49 -13.05 26.83 -21.99
CA SER A 49 -12.17 25.77 -21.48
C SER A 49 -11.49 26.22 -20.18
N VAL A 50 -11.36 25.30 -19.24
CA VAL A 50 -10.72 25.54 -17.94
C VAL A 50 -9.61 24.54 -17.70
N GLU A 51 -8.52 25.04 -17.15
CA GLU A 51 -7.38 24.24 -16.69
C GLU A 51 -7.16 24.48 -15.19
N ARG A 52 -6.76 23.43 -14.47
CA ARG A 52 -6.38 23.48 -13.06
C ARG A 52 -4.86 23.47 -12.94
N SER A 53 -4.31 24.21 -11.98
CA SER A 53 -2.90 24.12 -11.64
C SER A 53 -2.56 22.76 -11.03
N ASN A 54 -1.42 22.20 -11.43
CA ASN A 54 -0.93 20.93 -10.92
C ASN A 54 -0.34 21.05 -9.49
N SER A 55 0.16 22.23 -9.12
CA SER A 55 0.77 22.48 -7.81
C SER A 55 -0.19 23.16 -6.83
N ARG A 56 -1.24 23.82 -7.33
CA ARG A 56 -2.26 24.53 -6.55
C ARG A 56 -3.65 24.09 -6.99
N SER A 57 -4.16 23.01 -6.39
CA SER A 57 -5.40 22.35 -6.83
C SER A 57 -6.67 23.24 -6.80
N GLY A 58 -6.67 24.32 -6.00
CA GLY A 58 -7.73 25.33 -5.98
C GLY A 58 -7.53 26.51 -6.94
N VAL A 59 -6.51 26.49 -7.80
CA VAL A 59 -6.25 27.56 -8.78
C VAL A 59 -6.58 27.08 -10.18
N PHE A 60 -7.33 27.91 -10.91
CA PHE A 60 -7.76 27.65 -12.27
C PHE A 60 -7.34 28.79 -13.19
N ARG A 61 -7.06 28.48 -14.46
CA ARG A 61 -6.91 29.49 -15.50
C ARG A 61 -7.90 29.26 -16.64
N LEU A 62 -8.41 30.36 -17.18
CA LEU A 62 -9.44 30.37 -18.22
C LEU A 62 -9.13 31.44 -19.28
N GLN A 63 -9.59 31.25 -20.51
CA GLN A 63 -9.50 32.27 -21.57
C GLN A 63 -10.87 32.73 -22.07
N PRO A 64 -11.65 33.46 -21.24
CA PRO A 64 -13.05 33.73 -21.54
C PRO A 64 -13.28 34.57 -22.81
N TYR A 65 -12.32 35.43 -23.19
CA TYR A 65 -12.50 36.35 -24.32
C TYR A 65 -11.87 35.86 -25.64
N ALA A 66 -11.12 34.75 -25.63
CA ALA A 66 -10.37 34.27 -26.81
C ALA A 66 -11.27 33.95 -28.03
N ASN A 67 -12.49 33.46 -27.77
CA ASN A 67 -13.45 33.05 -28.80
C ASN A 67 -14.81 33.76 -28.67
N PHE A 68 -14.92 34.74 -27.77
CA PHE A 68 -16.18 35.45 -27.56
C PHE A 68 -16.50 36.35 -28.76
N ARG A 69 -17.70 36.17 -29.33
CA ARG A 69 -18.27 37.04 -30.37
C ARG A 69 -19.69 37.42 -29.98
N PRO A 70 -19.93 38.62 -29.43
CA PRO A 70 -21.29 39.04 -29.13
C PRO A 70 -22.08 39.13 -30.44
N SER A 71 -23.25 38.49 -30.51
CA SER A 71 -24.10 38.47 -31.71
C SER A 71 -24.54 39.87 -32.17
N THR A 72 -24.49 40.83 -31.24
CA THR A 72 -24.90 42.23 -31.44
C THR A 72 -23.77 43.15 -31.94
N SER A 73 -22.51 42.69 -32.01
CA SER A 73 -21.39 43.53 -32.49
C SER A 73 -20.24 42.68 -33.06
N PRO A 74 -20.45 42.03 -34.22
CA PRO A 74 -19.48 41.11 -34.81
C PRO A 74 -18.19 41.78 -35.30
N GLU A 75 -18.15 43.11 -35.38
CA GLU A 75 -16.94 43.85 -35.80
C GLU A 75 -15.83 43.88 -34.75
N TYR A 76 -16.12 43.56 -33.49
CA TYR A 76 -15.14 43.60 -32.41
C TYR A 76 -14.35 42.30 -32.29
N LYS A 77 -13.02 42.41 -32.22
CA LYS A 77 -12.08 41.32 -31.97
C LYS A 77 -11.39 41.54 -30.63
N TYR A 78 -11.25 40.48 -29.86
CA TYR A 78 -10.61 40.48 -28.55
C TYR A 78 -9.33 39.64 -28.62
N ASN A 79 -8.35 39.95 -27.76
CA ASN A 79 -7.17 39.10 -27.62
C ASN A 79 -7.35 38.01 -26.57
N ASN A 80 -6.49 37.00 -26.67
CA ASN A 80 -6.40 35.96 -25.67
C ASN A 80 -5.77 36.54 -24.40
N VAL A 81 -6.46 36.35 -23.28
CA VAL A 81 -5.98 36.67 -21.94
C VAL A 81 -6.30 35.47 -21.05
N TYR A 82 -5.36 35.08 -20.20
CA TYR A 82 -5.65 34.16 -19.12
C TYR A 82 -6.20 34.94 -17.94
N VAL A 83 -7.33 34.45 -17.41
CA VAL A 83 -7.92 34.89 -16.16
C VAL A 83 -7.62 33.80 -15.14
N TYR A 84 -6.96 34.16 -14.05
CA TYR A 84 -6.63 33.26 -12.95
C TYR A 84 -7.68 33.40 -11.85
N LEU A 85 -8.29 32.26 -11.50
CA LEU A 85 -9.35 32.12 -10.52
C LEU A 85 -8.84 31.28 -9.35
N HIS A 86 -9.03 31.79 -8.15
CA HIS A 86 -8.60 31.22 -6.88
C HIS A 86 -9.81 30.80 -6.07
N VAL A 87 -10.00 29.50 -5.88
CA VAL A 87 -11.10 28.90 -5.09
C VAL A 87 -10.57 28.10 -3.89
N GLU A 88 -9.32 28.32 -3.49
CA GLU A 88 -8.70 27.67 -2.33
C GLU A 88 -9.51 27.88 -1.04
N ASP A 89 -10.22 29.01 -0.92
CA ASP A 89 -11.24 29.29 0.10
C ASP A 89 -12.60 29.49 -0.58
N THR A 90 -13.54 28.57 -0.34
CA THR A 90 -14.86 28.56 -0.99
C THR A 90 -15.72 29.76 -0.63
N GLU A 91 -15.41 30.46 0.46
CA GLU A 91 -16.11 31.67 0.90
C GLU A 91 -15.37 32.97 0.52
N LYS A 92 -14.12 32.85 0.03
CA LYS A 92 -13.26 33.97 -0.40
C LYS A 92 -12.65 33.74 -1.78
N VAL A 93 -13.50 33.43 -2.74
CA VAL A 93 -13.07 33.21 -4.13
C VAL A 93 -12.64 34.53 -4.75
N TYR A 94 -11.50 34.54 -5.44
CA TYR A 94 -11.03 35.74 -6.14
C TYR A 94 -10.44 35.47 -7.54
N ILE A 95 -10.39 36.52 -8.34
CA ILE A 95 -9.81 36.59 -9.68
C ILE A 95 -8.70 37.64 -9.65
N GLU A 96 -7.52 37.27 -10.15
CA GLU A 96 -6.39 38.18 -10.27
C GLU A 96 -6.70 39.34 -11.24
N TYR A 97 -5.99 40.45 -11.09
CA TYR A 97 -6.02 41.52 -12.09
C TYR A 97 -5.70 40.97 -13.49
N TYR A 98 -6.52 41.36 -14.48
CA TYR A 98 -6.22 41.10 -15.88
C TYR A 98 -6.65 42.26 -16.76
N SER A 99 -6.02 42.36 -17.93
CA SER A 99 -6.39 43.34 -18.95
C SER A 99 -6.35 42.73 -20.33
N PHE A 100 -7.28 43.14 -21.18
CA PHE A 100 -7.39 42.64 -22.54
C PHE A 100 -7.88 43.74 -23.48
N TYR A 101 -7.37 43.73 -24.71
CA TYR A 101 -7.73 44.71 -25.72
C TYR A 101 -8.90 44.23 -26.57
N TYR A 102 -9.66 45.21 -27.05
CA TYR A 102 -10.70 45.02 -28.04
C TYR A 102 -10.48 45.96 -29.21
N ARG A 103 -10.76 45.49 -30.42
CA ARG A 103 -10.52 46.24 -31.66
C ARG A 103 -11.68 46.10 -32.62
N SER A 104 -12.14 47.22 -33.16
CA SER A 104 -13.00 47.30 -34.34
C SER A 104 -12.25 47.97 -35.51
N ASN A 105 -12.93 48.19 -36.63
CA ASN A 105 -12.34 48.86 -37.79
C ASN A 105 -11.96 50.34 -37.54
N SER A 106 -12.52 50.96 -36.49
CA SER A 106 -12.37 52.40 -36.21
C SER A 106 -11.92 52.71 -34.79
N TYR A 107 -11.81 51.71 -33.92
CA TYR A 107 -11.52 51.90 -32.50
C TYR A 107 -10.66 50.76 -31.95
N THR A 108 -9.70 51.10 -31.10
CA THR A 108 -8.94 50.15 -30.29
C THR A 108 -8.96 50.65 -28.85
N GLY A 109 -9.36 49.79 -27.92
CA GLY A 109 -9.35 50.07 -26.49
C GLY A 109 -8.97 48.82 -25.71
N SER A 110 -8.89 48.93 -24.39
CA SER A 110 -8.56 47.86 -23.46
C SER A 110 -9.39 47.98 -22.20
N TYR A 111 -9.93 46.84 -21.76
CA TYR A 111 -10.53 46.74 -20.46
C TYR A 111 -9.47 46.32 -19.43
N HIS A 112 -9.43 47.03 -18.31
CA HIS A 112 -8.68 46.63 -17.13
C HIS A 112 -9.67 46.22 -16.05
N VAL A 113 -9.54 44.99 -15.55
CA VAL A 113 -10.48 44.41 -14.60
C VAL A 113 -9.77 44.16 -13.28
N TYR A 114 -10.33 44.73 -12.21
CA TYR A 114 -9.88 44.57 -10.84
C TYR A 114 -11.02 43.99 -10.02
N GLN A 115 -10.85 42.81 -9.42
CA GLN A 115 -11.79 42.43 -8.37
C GLN A 115 -11.52 43.27 -7.12
N ARG A 116 -12.58 43.74 -6.47
CA ARG A 116 -12.55 44.49 -5.22
C ARG A 116 -12.41 43.54 -4.03
N CYS A 117 -11.24 42.90 -3.92
CA CYS A 117 -10.83 42.05 -2.80
C CYS A 117 -9.43 42.44 -2.28
N VAL A 118 -9.03 41.87 -1.15
CA VAL A 118 -7.78 42.23 -0.46
C VAL A 118 -6.53 41.91 -1.29
N GLU A 119 -6.55 40.78 -2.01
CA GLU A 119 -5.46 40.29 -2.86
C GLU A 119 -5.17 41.26 -4.01
N ASN A 120 -6.17 42.04 -4.43
CA ASN A 120 -6.07 43.08 -5.44
C ASN A 120 -6.00 44.51 -4.84
N GLY A 121 -5.78 44.65 -3.53
CA GLY A 121 -5.58 45.94 -2.87
C GLY A 121 -6.86 46.68 -2.44
N PHE A 122 -8.00 45.98 -2.29
CA PHE A 122 -9.28 46.55 -1.85
C PHE A 122 -9.74 45.98 -0.48
N ASP A 123 -10.96 46.30 -0.07
CA ASP A 123 -11.61 45.74 1.12
C ASP A 123 -12.13 44.31 0.89
N SER A 124 -12.51 43.63 1.98
CA SER A 124 -12.92 42.22 1.99
C SER A 124 -14.41 41.98 1.67
N GLN A 125 -15.15 42.98 1.18
CA GLN A 125 -16.61 42.87 1.08
C GLN A 125 -17.09 42.16 -0.19
N TYR A 126 -16.25 42.06 -1.23
CA TYR A 126 -16.69 41.61 -2.57
C TYR A 126 -15.99 40.35 -3.08
N TYR A 127 -15.72 39.41 -2.17
CA TYR A 127 -15.31 38.06 -2.55
C TYR A 127 -16.44 37.33 -3.29
N GLY A 128 -16.04 36.45 -4.20
CA GLY A 128 -16.93 35.44 -4.75
C GLY A 128 -17.09 34.27 -3.79
N LYS A 129 -18.09 33.42 -4.05
CA LYS A 129 -18.37 32.22 -3.27
C LYS A 129 -18.70 31.02 -4.14
N VAL A 130 -18.34 29.84 -3.66
CA VAL A 130 -18.80 28.58 -4.24
C VAL A 130 -20.18 28.23 -3.68
N SER A 131 -21.11 27.89 -4.57
CA SER A 131 -22.45 27.40 -4.24
C SER A 131 -22.75 26.11 -5.00
N ASN A 132 -23.50 25.20 -4.37
CA ASN A 132 -23.93 23.91 -4.93
C ASN A 132 -22.78 23.09 -5.56
N ASN A 133 -21.57 23.20 -4.99
CA ASN A 133 -20.33 22.51 -5.40
C ASN A 133 -19.91 22.65 -6.87
N THR A 134 -20.56 23.54 -7.63
CA THR A 134 -20.36 23.67 -9.08
C THR A 134 -20.32 25.11 -9.54
N THR A 135 -20.78 26.05 -8.73
CA THR A 135 -20.99 27.43 -9.16
C THR A 135 -20.16 28.38 -8.35
N VAL A 136 -19.33 29.19 -9.01
CA VAL A 136 -18.71 30.38 -8.42
C VAL A 136 -19.58 31.60 -8.77
N GLU A 137 -19.97 32.37 -7.76
CA GLU A 137 -20.70 33.64 -7.94
C GLU A 137 -19.98 34.81 -7.29
N PHE A 138 -19.87 35.92 -8.01
CA PHE A 138 -19.35 37.19 -7.51
C PHE A 138 -20.47 38.23 -7.42
N PRO A 139 -20.58 38.98 -6.31
CA PRO A 139 -21.67 39.92 -6.11
C PRO A 139 -21.60 41.13 -7.06
N ILE A 140 -22.71 41.88 -7.15
CA ILE A 140 -22.74 43.18 -7.83
C ILE A 140 -21.73 44.11 -7.16
N GLY A 141 -21.00 44.87 -7.97
CA GLY A 141 -19.95 45.78 -7.51
C GLY A 141 -18.64 45.09 -7.18
N ALA A 142 -18.51 43.77 -7.40
CA ALA A 142 -17.27 43.04 -7.13
C ALA A 142 -16.11 43.38 -8.04
N PHE A 143 -16.35 44.02 -9.19
CA PHE A 143 -15.28 44.37 -10.11
C PHE A 143 -15.29 45.87 -10.42
N ALA A 144 -14.12 46.49 -10.43
CA ALA A 144 -13.87 47.81 -11.02
C ALA A 144 -13.28 47.63 -12.42
N VAL A 145 -13.82 48.34 -13.39
CA VAL A 145 -13.48 48.20 -14.81
C VAL A 145 -13.15 49.56 -15.41
N ASP A 146 -11.91 49.72 -15.87
CA ASP A 146 -11.52 50.84 -16.72
C ASP A 146 -11.62 50.47 -18.21
N ASP A 147 -11.92 51.47 -19.04
CA ASP A 147 -11.91 51.38 -20.50
C ASP A 147 -10.92 52.41 -21.04
N LEU A 148 -9.72 51.96 -21.41
CA LEU A 148 -8.57 52.82 -21.73
C LEU A 148 -7.98 52.52 -23.10
N SER A 149 -7.16 53.42 -23.64
CA SER A 149 -6.47 53.22 -24.91
C SER A 149 -5.23 52.33 -24.83
N SER A 150 -4.76 52.00 -23.63
CA SER A 150 -3.54 51.20 -23.36
C SER A 150 -3.91 49.90 -22.65
N SER A 151 -3.21 48.81 -22.95
CA SER A 151 -3.33 47.53 -22.22
C SER A 151 -2.19 47.30 -21.21
N ALA A 152 -1.40 48.34 -20.89
CA ALA A 152 -0.27 48.22 -19.98
C ALA A 152 -0.76 47.85 -18.56
N PRO A 153 -0.13 46.87 -17.87
CA PRO A 153 -0.51 46.49 -16.52
C PRO A 153 -0.59 47.70 -15.57
N ARG A 154 -1.62 47.74 -14.72
CA ARG A 154 -1.74 48.77 -13.67
C ARG A 154 -2.10 48.13 -12.34
N THR A 155 -1.65 48.75 -11.27
CA THR A 155 -1.84 48.29 -9.89
C THR A 155 -3.15 48.76 -9.27
N SER A 156 -3.88 49.69 -9.90
CA SER A 156 -5.14 50.22 -9.40
C SER A 156 -6.01 50.81 -10.53
N PRO A 157 -7.34 50.81 -10.35
CA PRO A 157 -8.28 51.42 -11.29
C PRO A 157 -8.19 52.95 -11.29
N THR A 158 -8.71 53.60 -12.34
CA THR A 158 -8.84 55.06 -12.38
C THR A 158 -9.99 55.56 -11.49
N SER A 159 -10.06 56.88 -11.28
CA SER A 159 -11.19 57.52 -10.57
C SER A 159 -12.53 57.35 -11.29
N ASP A 160 -12.49 57.10 -12.61
CA ASP A 160 -13.67 56.99 -13.46
C ASP A 160 -14.05 55.53 -13.74
N ALA A 161 -13.39 54.58 -13.07
CA ALA A 161 -13.67 53.16 -13.21
C ALA A 161 -15.13 52.85 -12.88
N LYS A 162 -15.77 52.04 -13.71
CA LYS A 162 -17.15 51.59 -13.48
C LYS A 162 -17.15 50.31 -12.67
N TYR A 163 -18.12 50.18 -11.77
CA TYR A 163 -18.30 48.95 -11.01
C TYR A 163 -19.30 48.01 -11.66
N SER A 164 -19.01 46.69 -11.62
CA SER A 164 -19.89 45.65 -12.17
C SER A 164 -21.34 45.83 -11.69
N SER A 165 -22.29 45.86 -12.63
CA SER A 165 -23.70 46.14 -12.35
C SER A 165 -24.58 44.87 -12.30
N ARG A 166 -23.95 43.70 -12.43
CA ARG A 166 -24.56 42.37 -12.51
C ARG A 166 -23.72 41.37 -11.73
N VAL A 167 -24.35 40.29 -11.30
CA VAL A 167 -23.67 39.13 -10.70
C VAL A 167 -22.84 38.46 -11.79
N HIS A 168 -21.56 38.19 -11.52
CA HIS A 168 -20.73 37.38 -12.39
C HIS A 168 -20.76 35.93 -11.92
N LYS A 169 -20.93 34.98 -12.84
CA LYS A 169 -21.14 33.57 -12.52
C LYS A 169 -20.29 32.68 -13.42
N ILE A 170 -19.64 31.68 -12.82
CA ILE A 170 -18.90 30.63 -13.51
C ILE A 170 -19.45 29.28 -13.03
N VAL A 171 -19.97 28.47 -13.95
CA VAL A 171 -20.51 27.13 -13.62
C VAL A 171 -19.58 26.05 -14.16
N PHE A 172 -19.02 25.26 -13.25
CA PHE A 172 -18.11 24.16 -13.51
C PHE A 172 -18.84 22.83 -13.73
N PRO A 173 -18.20 21.86 -14.41
CA PRO A 173 -18.61 20.46 -14.36
C PRO A 173 -18.61 19.93 -12.92
N GLU A 174 -19.49 18.96 -12.64
CA GLU A 174 -19.51 18.23 -11.37
C GLU A 174 -18.16 17.53 -11.13
N GLY A 175 -17.69 17.46 -9.88
CA GLY A 175 -16.39 16.86 -9.53
C GLY A 175 -15.19 17.82 -9.64
N VAL A 176 -15.34 19.01 -10.24
CA VAL A 176 -14.20 19.91 -10.50
C VAL A 176 -13.90 20.85 -9.34
N LEU A 177 -14.89 21.40 -8.65
CA LEU A 177 -14.65 22.31 -7.52
C LEU A 177 -14.49 21.58 -6.18
N ASP A 178 -15.05 20.38 -6.06
CA ASP A 178 -14.98 19.48 -4.90
C ASP A 178 -13.81 18.48 -4.97
N TYR A 179 -13.00 18.55 -6.03
CA TYR A 179 -11.79 17.76 -6.16
C TYR A 179 -10.85 17.99 -4.97
N LYS A 180 -10.60 16.93 -4.22
CA LYS A 180 -9.48 16.87 -3.28
C LYS A 180 -8.36 16.08 -3.96
N PRO A 181 -7.14 16.64 -4.10
CA PRO A 181 -6.02 15.84 -4.56
C PRO A 181 -5.89 14.62 -3.63
N VAL A 182 -5.70 13.45 -4.23
CA VAL A 182 -5.32 12.25 -3.46
C VAL A 182 -4.02 12.61 -2.76
N VAL A 183 -4.02 12.63 -1.44
CA VAL A 183 -2.80 12.86 -0.66
C VAL A 183 -1.88 11.68 -0.96
N ASP A 184 -0.73 11.98 -1.56
CA ASP A 184 0.29 10.98 -1.84
C ASP A 184 0.70 10.33 -0.52
N THR A 185 0.48 9.03 -0.43
CA THR A 185 0.83 8.21 0.71
C THR A 185 2.25 7.71 0.50
N TRP A 186 3.11 8.01 1.46
CA TRP A 186 4.52 7.68 1.40
C TRP A 186 4.83 6.59 2.42
N VAL A 187 5.50 5.55 1.94
CA VAL A 187 5.90 4.41 2.75
C VAL A 187 7.39 4.46 2.93
N ASN A 188 7.89 4.38 4.17
CA ASN A 188 9.31 4.18 4.40
C ASN A 188 9.73 2.80 3.89
N ILE A 189 10.58 2.79 2.88
CA ILE A 189 11.04 1.59 2.19
C ILE A 189 12.40 1.08 2.70
N GLY A 190 12.92 1.69 3.76
CA GLY A 190 14.18 1.31 4.41
C GLY A 190 15.31 2.30 4.17
N LYS A 191 16.52 1.88 4.58
CA LYS A 191 17.74 2.68 4.48
C LYS A 191 18.39 2.57 3.10
N GLY A 192 18.57 3.72 2.46
CA GLY A 192 19.41 3.90 1.28
C GLY A 192 20.67 4.68 1.59
N LEU A 193 21.43 5.01 0.55
CA LEU A 193 22.63 5.84 0.64
C LEU A 193 22.48 7.08 -0.26
N TRP A 194 22.79 8.25 0.28
CA TRP A 194 22.94 9.50 -0.45
C TRP A 194 24.42 9.85 -0.61
N GLU A 195 24.85 10.15 -1.83
CA GLU A 195 26.13 10.81 -2.11
C GLU A 195 25.87 12.14 -2.81
N ASP A 196 26.26 13.23 -2.15
CA ASP A 196 26.00 14.57 -2.66
C ASP A 196 26.92 14.91 -3.87
N PRO A 197 26.38 15.53 -4.93
CA PRO A 197 27.20 15.93 -6.08
C PRO A 197 28.22 17.03 -5.75
N TRP A 198 28.03 17.81 -4.67
CA TRP A 198 28.81 19.01 -4.38
C TRP A 198 29.11 19.31 -2.91
N PHE A 199 28.14 19.17 -2.01
CA PHE A 199 28.27 19.54 -0.61
C PHE A 199 29.40 18.75 0.07
N THR A 200 30.29 19.46 0.77
CA THR A 200 31.48 18.88 1.42
C THR A 200 31.46 19.07 2.93
N MET A 201 31.86 18.04 3.67
CA MET A 201 32.23 18.08 5.09
C MET A 201 33.63 17.48 5.27
N ASP A 202 34.47 18.12 6.10
CA ASP A 202 35.83 17.67 6.41
C ASP A 202 36.70 17.36 5.17
N ASP A 203 36.69 18.26 4.19
CA ASP A 203 37.40 18.16 2.91
C ASP A 203 37.02 16.94 2.03
N ALA A 204 35.94 16.23 2.37
CA ALA A 204 35.33 15.17 1.59
C ALA A 204 33.87 15.52 1.23
N LYS A 205 33.36 14.97 0.12
CA LYS A 205 31.93 15.15 -0.21
C LYS A 205 31.06 14.38 0.77
N TYR A 206 29.94 14.98 1.14
CA TYR A 206 29.01 14.40 2.09
C TYR A 206 28.38 13.12 1.52
N LYS A 207 28.40 12.08 2.36
CA LYS A 207 27.71 10.83 2.15
C LYS A 207 27.02 10.45 3.44
N GLY A 208 25.78 9.99 3.36
CA GLY A 208 24.99 9.64 4.53
C GLY A 208 23.93 8.59 4.22
N ASP A 209 23.63 7.79 5.23
CA ASP A 209 22.45 6.92 5.19
C ASP A 209 21.19 7.80 5.20
N ILE A 210 20.22 7.43 4.37
CA ILE A 210 18.95 8.13 4.26
C ILE A 210 17.80 7.14 4.43
N ASN A 211 16.73 7.59 5.08
CA ASN A 211 15.45 6.90 4.99
C ASN A 211 14.84 7.23 3.63
N VAL A 212 14.56 6.21 2.84
CA VAL A 212 13.90 6.37 1.53
C VAL A 212 12.44 6.06 1.70
N GLU A 213 11.59 6.89 1.13
CA GLU A 213 10.15 6.70 1.08
C GLU A 213 9.68 6.58 -0.37
N LYS A 214 8.72 5.69 -0.64
CA LYS A 214 8.15 5.46 -1.97
C LYS A 214 6.68 5.84 -1.98
N SER A 215 6.21 6.47 -3.06
CA SER A 215 4.80 6.83 -3.19
C SER A 215 3.96 5.61 -3.56
N VAL A 216 2.83 5.43 -2.88
CA VAL A 216 1.85 4.37 -3.18
C VAL A 216 1.12 4.67 -4.49
N GLN A 217 0.78 5.93 -4.73
CA GLN A 217 0.03 6.36 -5.90
C GLN A 217 0.92 6.54 -7.13
N ARG A 218 2.21 6.85 -6.92
CA ARG A 218 3.21 7.05 -7.96
C ARG A 218 4.40 6.11 -7.69
N PRO A 219 4.31 4.82 -8.05
CA PRO A 219 5.31 3.83 -7.67
C PRO A 219 6.71 4.09 -8.22
N ASP A 220 6.85 4.95 -9.23
CA ASP A 220 8.16 5.33 -9.76
C ASP A 220 8.74 6.61 -9.12
N VAL A 221 8.12 7.10 -8.04
CA VAL A 221 8.55 8.31 -7.35
C VAL A 221 8.95 7.97 -5.92
N TYR A 222 10.14 8.44 -5.56
CA TYR A 222 10.72 8.28 -4.23
C TYR A 222 10.99 9.65 -3.64
N ARG A 223 11.00 9.73 -2.31
CA ARG A 223 11.50 10.90 -1.59
C ARG A 223 12.40 10.48 -0.44
N PHE A 224 13.29 11.36 -0.05
CA PHE A 224 14.21 11.15 1.06
C PHE A 224 14.70 12.50 1.56
N LYS A 225 15.27 12.54 2.76
CA LYS A 225 15.86 13.75 3.33
C LYS A 225 17.38 13.67 3.21
N PRO A 226 18.01 14.37 2.25
CA PRO A 226 19.42 14.16 1.93
C PRO A 226 20.37 14.50 3.08
N TYR A 227 19.95 15.36 4.01
CA TYR A 227 20.81 15.93 5.06
C TYR A 227 20.21 15.80 6.47
N GLU A 228 19.31 14.82 6.68
CA GLU A 228 18.65 14.58 7.97
C GLU A 228 19.67 14.33 9.09
N SER A 229 20.76 13.60 8.78
CA SER A 229 21.79 13.25 9.77
C SER A 229 22.57 14.45 10.32
N ILE A 230 22.49 15.60 9.66
CA ILE A 230 23.15 16.85 10.05
C ILE A 230 22.13 17.94 10.40
N GLY A 231 20.87 17.56 10.61
CA GLY A 231 19.83 18.41 11.21
C GLY A 231 18.98 19.20 10.23
N PHE A 232 19.04 18.93 8.92
CA PHE A 232 18.17 19.59 7.94
C PHE A 232 17.01 18.70 7.51
N ASP A 233 15.80 19.25 7.56
CA ASP A 233 14.55 18.54 7.35
C ASP A 233 13.86 18.98 6.04
N TYR A 234 14.47 18.62 4.90
CA TYR A 234 13.91 18.89 3.57
C TYR A 234 13.87 17.61 2.75
N TYR A 235 12.71 17.31 2.16
CA TYR A 235 12.58 16.21 1.22
C TYR A 235 13.12 16.61 -0.16
N ALA A 236 13.90 15.72 -0.76
CA ALA A 236 14.17 15.67 -2.19
C ALA A 236 13.29 14.58 -2.81
N TYR A 237 12.74 14.85 -4.00
CA TYR A 237 11.88 13.92 -4.74
C TYR A 237 12.60 13.47 -6.00
N VAL A 238 12.65 12.16 -6.25
CA VAL A 238 13.28 11.56 -7.43
C VAL A 238 12.26 10.73 -8.21
N HIS A 239 12.31 10.91 -9.52
CA HIS A 239 11.39 10.37 -10.51
C HIS A 239 12.12 9.35 -11.40
N THR A 240 11.62 8.12 -11.44
CA THR A 240 12.28 7.00 -12.12
C THR A 240 11.38 6.25 -13.11
N GLU A 241 10.31 6.89 -13.61
CA GLU A 241 9.32 6.31 -14.53
C GLU A 241 9.96 5.74 -15.81
N ASN A 242 11.10 6.30 -16.19
CA ASN A 242 11.92 5.81 -17.28
C ASN A 242 13.37 5.66 -16.81
N GLN A 243 13.90 4.45 -16.97
CA GLN A 243 15.22 4.04 -16.51
C GLN A 243 16.36 4.95 -16.98
N ASN A 244 16.22 5.59 -18.13
CA ASN A 244 17.22 6.49 -18.74
C ASN A 244 16.80 7.98 -18.71
N LYS A 245 15.68 8.30 -18.05
CA LYS A 245 15.13 9.65 -17.93
C LYS A 245 14.86 10.00 -16.47
N VAL A 246 15.82 9.71 -15.59
CA VAL A 246 15.68 9.94 -14.15
C VAL A 246 15.96 11.40 -13.81
N TYR A 247 15.13 12.02 -12.98
CA TYR A 247 15.35 13.37 -12.50
C TYR A 247 14.99 13.59 -11.02
N LEU A 248 15.66 14.56 -10.40
CA LEU A 248 15.31 15.10 -9.08
C LEU A 248 14.55 16.42 -9.25
N GLU A 249 13.47 16.60 -8.50
CA GLU A 249 12.88 17.92 -8.29
C GLU A 249 13.88 18.86 -7.58
N PRO A 250 13.73 20.19 -7.68
CA PRO A 250 14.61 21.11 -7.00
C PRO A 250 14.61 20.88 -5.49
N TYR A 251 15.80 20.71 -4.90
CA TYR A 251 15.95 20.44 -3.47
C TYR A 251 16.91 21.44 -2.82
N LYS A 252 16.85 21.51 -1.48
CA LYS A 252 17.57 22.52 -0.69
C LYS A 252 18.61 21.92 0.24
N ALA A 253 19.69 22.65 0.42
CA ALA A 253 20.62 22.50 1.54
C ALA A 253 20.81 23.85 2.22
N THR A 254 20.93 23.89 3.54
CA THR A 254 21.26 25.12 4.25
C THR A 254 22.74 25.06 4.67
N GLY A 255 23.53 26.06 4.27
CA GLY A 255 24.95 26.13 4.64
C GLY A 255 25.15 26.50 6.11
N SER A 256 26.40 26.36 6.58
CA SER A 256 26.81 26.68 7.97
C SER A 256 26.54 28.13 8.41
N SER A 257 26.35 29.05 7.47
CA SER A 257 25.98 30.45 7.71
C SER A 257 24.47 30.72 7.68
N GLY A 258 23.63 29.67 7.60
CA GLY A 258 22.17 29.79 7.52
C GLY A 258 21.63 30.19 6.14
N GLN A 259 22.45 30.10 5.09
CA GLN A 259 22.06 30.44 3.71
C GLN A 259 21.53 29.21 2.98
N ASP A 260 20.42 29.37 2.25
CA ASP A 260 19.84 28.28 1.45
C ASP A 260 20.50 28.19 0.07
N TYR A 261 20.90 26.97 -0.28
CA TYR A 261 21.35 26.56 -1.60
C TYR A 261 20.24 25.71 -2.24
N VAL A 262 19.81 26.10 -3.44
CA VAL A 262 18.83 25.35 -4.21
C VAL A 262 19.54 24.65 -5.35
N PHE A 263 19.46 23.33 -5.39
CA PHE A 263 19.99 22.49 -6.46
C PHE A 263 18.87 22.18 -7.44
N THR A 264 19.08 22.44 -8.72
CA THR A 264 18.09 22.21 -9.77
C THR A 264 18.72 21.40 -10.89
N GLN A 265 18.18 20.22 -11.17
CA GLN A 265 18.63 19.43 -12.32
C GLN A 265 18.19 20.10 -13.62
N LEU A 266 19.06 20.08 -14.62
CA LEU A 266 18.91 20.73 -15.91
C LEU A 266 18.04 19.91 -16.89
N CYS A 267 16.81 19.55 -16.49
CA CYS A 267 15.81 18.85 -17.30
C CYS A 267 14.51 19.66 -17.50
N GLU A 268 13.66 19.23 -18.45
CA GLU A 268 12.44 19.94 -18.84
C GLU A 268 11.41 20.03 -17.71
N GLU A 269 11.32 18.99 -16.87
CA GLU A 269 10.42 18.91 -15.72
C GLU A 269 10.77 19.94 -14.64
N ASN A 270 12.04 20.39 -14.61
CA ASN A 270 12.52 21.48 -13.79
C ASN A 270 12.64 22.81 -14.58
N GLU A 271 11.98 22.87 -15.74
CA GLU A 271 11.92 24.03 -16.62
C GLU A 271 13.28 24.45 -17.21
N LYS A 272 14.15 23.46 -17.45
CA LYS A 272 15.45 23.67 -18.06
C LYS A 272 15.49 23.04 -19.45
N SER A 273 15.83 23.85 -20.44
CA SER A 273 15.88 23.47 -21.86
C SER A 273 16.89 22.36 -22.21
N GLN A 274 17.84 22.06 -21.33
CA GLN A 274 18.99 21.22 -21.61
C GLN A 274 18.67 19.72 -21.65
N ASN A 275 17.56 19.27 -21.04
CA ASN A 275 17.11 17.88 -21.08
C ASN A 275 18.17 16.87 -20.60
N LEU A 276 18.84 17.18 -19.48
CA LEU A 276 19.90 16.36 -18.90
C LEU A 276 19.33 15.45 -17.81
N TYR A 277 19.32 14.15 -18.08
CA TYR A 277 18.73 13.13 -17.22
C TYR A 277 19.79 12.18 -16.68
N GLY A 278 19.55 11.67 -15.47
CA GLY A 278 20.29 10.52 -14.95
C GLY A 278 19.70 9.19 -15.40
N LYS A 279 20.21 8.14 -14.78
CA LYS A 279 19.75 6.77 -15.00
C LYS A 279 19.63 6.02 -13.68
N ILE A 280 18.85 4.94 -13.69
CA ILE A 280 18.74 3.99 -12.58
C ILE A 280 19.09 2.57 -13.06
N GLU A 281 20.00 1.91 -12.37
CA GLU A 281 20.40 0.52 -12.68
C GLU A 281 20.55 -0.24 -11.36
N ASN A 282 19.81 -1.34 -11.19
CA ASN A 282 19.84 -2.20 -9.99
C ASN A 282 19.70 -1.40 -8.67
N GLY A 283 18.68 -0.54 -8.60
CA GLY A 283 18.42 0.32 -7.44
C GLY A 283 19.40 1.48 -7.23
N LYS A 284 20.40 1.66 -8.10
CA LYS A 284 21.36 2.78 -8.03
C LYS A 284 21.03 3.84 -9.05
N ILE A 285 20.60 5.01 -8.56
CA ILE A 285 20.39 6.22 -9.36
C ILE A 285 21.70 6.98 -9.47
N THR A 286 22.05 7.42 -10.68
CA THR A 286 23.26 8.20 -10.95
C THR A 286 22.93 9.37 -11.86
N ILE A 287 23.17 10.59 -11.37
CA ILE A 287 22.99 11.83 -12.13
C ILE A 287 24.32 12.62 -12.09
N PRO A 288 24.99 12.88 -13.23
CA PRO A 288 26.22 13.67 -13.26
C PRO A 288 26.11 15.05 -12.60
N SER A 289 27.12 15.47 -11.82
CA SER A 289 27.09 16.78 -11.14
C SER A 289 26.87 17.94 -12.10
N GLN A 290 27.49 17.92 -13.28
CA GLN A 290 27.32 18.98 -14.28
C GLN A 290 25.90 19.10 -14.84
N TYR A 291 24.98 18.20 -14.46
CA TYR A 291 23.56 18.29 -14.81
C TYR A 291 22.77 19.10 -13.80
N PHE A 292 23.41 19.66 -12.77
CA PHE A 292 22.77 20.54 -11.81
C PHE A 292 23.32 21.97 -11.91
N GLU A 293 22.42 22.92 -11.73
CA GLU A 293 22.77 24.25 -11.29
C GLU A 293 22.51 24.39 -9.78
N VAL A 294 23.32 25.23 -9.14
CA VAL A 294 23.14 25.65 -7.75
C VAL A 294 22.86 27.15 -7.72
N THR A 295 21.81 27.54 -7.01
CA THR A 295 21.46 28.94 -6.77
C THR A 295 21.61 29.28 -5.29
N TYR A 296 22.30 30.38 -5.00
CA TYR A 296 22.42 30.95 -3.65
C TYR A 296 22.33 32.48 -3.74
N GLY A 297 21.35 33.07 -3.04
CA GLY A 297 21.03 34.49 -3.20
C GLY A 297 20.67 34.83 -4.66
N THR A 298 21.41 35.76 -5.27
CA THR A 298 21.26 36.14 -6.69
C THR A 298 22.23 35.43 -7.64
N ASN A 299 23.10 34.55 -7.11
CA ASN A 299 24.12 33.88 -7.88
C ASN A 299 23.63 32.49 -8.30
N THR A 300 23.83 32.15 -9.57
CA THR A 300 23.56 30.82 -10.12
C THR A 300 24.81 30.31 -10.83
N GLY A 301 25.17 29.06 -10.58
CA GLY A 301 26.32 28.42 -11.21
C GLY A 301 26.05 26.95 -11.54
N ILE A 302 26.71 26.44 -12.57
CA ILE A 302 26.69 25.00 -12.90
C ILE A 302 27.73 24.30 -12.03
N LEU A 303 27.39 23.15 -11.46
CA LEU A 303 28.34 22.37 -10.69
C LEU A 303 29.47 21.84 -11.60
N PRO A 304 30.73 21.84 -11.14
CA PRO A 304 31.85 21.34 -11.94
C PRO A 304 31.72 19.84 -12.18
N SER A 305 32.30 19.37 -13.30
CA SER A 305 32.44 17.94 -13.55
C SER A 305 33.42 17.31 -12.56
N GLY A 306 33.14 16.09 -12.09
CA GLY A 306 34.06 15.36 -11.24
C GLY A 306 33.44 14.22 -10.41
N GLN A 307 32.14 14.27 -10.11
CA GLN A 307 31.45 13.18 -9.40
C GLN A 307 29.94 13.24 -9.67
N ASN A 308 29.22 12.14 -9.46
CA ASN A 308 27.78 12.08 -9.70
C ASN A 308 27.02 12.30 -8.38
N CYS A 309 25.82 12.86 -8.46
CA CYS A 309 24.78 12.62 -7.46
C CYS A 309 24.41 11.14 -7.54
N VAL A 310 24.50 10.44 -6.41
CA VAL A 310 24.19 9.01 -6.32
C VAL A 310 23.18 8.78 -5.22
N ILE A 311 22.09 8.08 -5.57
CA ILE A 311 21.13 7.56 -4.59
C ILE A 311 21.12 6.06 -4.75
N THR A 312 21.40 5.34 -3.67
CA THR A 312 21.22 3.88 -3.63
C THR A 312 19.94 3.60 -2.88
N LEU A 313 18.94 3.05 -3.58
CA LEU A 313 17.69 2.61 -2.98
C LEU A 313 17.93 1.36 -2.12
N PRO A 314 17.08 1.10 -1.10
CA PRO A 314 17.13 -0.13 -0.33
C PRO A 314 17.05 -1.37 -1.23
N SER A 315 17.82 -2.41 -0.91
CA SER A 315 17.82 -3.67 -1.65
C SER A 315 16.42 -4.31 -1.71
N GLY A 316 16.01 -4.81 -2.87
CA GLY A 316 14.73 -5.51 -3.06
C GLY A 316 13.54 -4.64 -3.44
N TYR A 317 13.70 -3.31 -3.56
CA TYR A 317 12.58 -2.41 -3.87
C TYR A 317 12.34 -2.08 -5.35
N ASN A 318 13.31 -2.41 -6.21
CA ASN A 318 13.27 -2.17 -7.65
C ASN A 318 13.34 -3.44 -8.49
N ASP A 319 13.56 -4.58 -7.85
CA ASP A 319 13.56 -5.85 -8.53
C ASP A 319 12.09 -6.31 -8.57
N PRO A 320 11.48 -6.47 -9.75
CA PRO A 320 10.18 -7.12 -9.82
C PRO A 320 10.32 -8.47 -9.12
N ILE A 321 9.38 -8.77 -8.23
CA ILE A 321 9.32 -10.07 -7.60
C ILE A 321 9.24 -11.10 -8.74
N GLU A 322 10.24 -11.98 -8.85
CA GLU A 322 10.27 -13.01 -9.89
C GLU A 322 8.96 -13.82 -9.86
N GLU A 323 8.45 -14.25 -11.02
CA GLU A 323 7.17 -14.97 -11.12
C GLU A 323 7.14 -16.34 -10.42
N ASP A 324 8.25 -16.70 -9.75
CA ASP A 324 8.35 -17.92 -8.98
C ASP A 324 7.38 -17.92 -7.80
N SER A 325 6.75 -19.07 -7.57
CA SER A 325 5.78 -19.24 -6.50
C SER A 325 6.49 -19.33 -5.15
N GLY A 326 6.04 -18.56 -4.15
CA GLY A 326 6.71 -18.60 -2.86
C GLY A 326 6.15 -17.66 -1.80
N VAL A 327 6.89 -17.54 -0.71
CA VAL A 327 6.61 -16.60 0.38
C VAL A 327 7.37 -15.30 0.12
N PHE A 328 6.66 -14.17 0.19
CA PHE A 328 7.21 -12.83 0.09
C PHE A 328 7.01 -12.12 1.41
N MET A 329 8.10 -11.89 2.15
CA MET A 329 8.05 -11.38 3.51
C MET A 329 8.66 -9.98 3.60
N GLY A 330 8.04 -9.10 4.38
CA GLY A 330 8.62 -7.88 4.90
C GLY A 330 8.50 -7.83 6.43
N ILE A 331 9.29 -6.95 7.06
CA ILE A 331 9.25 -6.73 8.51
C ILE A 331 9.20 -5.22 8.76
N VAL A 332 8.23 -4.78 9.56
CA VAL A 332 8.18 -3.42 10.10
C VAL A 332 8.43 -3.54 11.60
N SER A 333 9.51 -2.95 12.10
CA SER A 333 9.78 -2.91 13.54
C SER A 333 9.59 -1.51 14.07
N PHE A 334 9.12 -1.37 15.31
CA PHE A 334 8.73 -0.06 15.83
C PHE A 334 9.03 0.14 17.32
N ASN A 335 9.41 1.37 17.65
CA ASN A 335 9.48 1.94 18.99
C ASN A 335 9.14 3.43 18.87
N ASP A 336 10.05 4.38 19.11
CA ASP A 336 9.93 5.81 18.80
C ASP A 336 10.24 6.13 17.33
N LYS A 337 10.72 5.12 16.59
CA LYS A 337 10.98 5.15 15.15
C LYS A 337 10.50 3.86 14.51
N ILE A 338 10.35 3.92 13.19
CA ILE A 338 10.09 2.74 12.37
C ILE A 338 11.38 2.31 11.68
N THR A 339 11.67 1.01 11.70
CA THR A 339 12.76 0.40 10.92
C THR A 339 12.20 -0.76 10.11
N ASN A 340 12.46 -0.76 8.80
CA ASN A 340 11.80 -1.67 7.87
C ASN A 340 12.79 -2.57 7.12
N LYS A 341 12.44 -3.85 7.04
CA LYS A 341 12.94 -4.79 6.04
C LYS A 341 11.95 -4.82 4.87
N PRO A 342 12.37 -4.40 3.66
CA PRO A 342 11.57 -4.50 2.45
C PRO A 342 10.94 -5.86 2.24
N ILE A 343 9.79 -5.89 1.56
CA ILE A 343 9.21 -7.13 1.07
C ILE A 343 10.13 -7.71 -0.01
N ALA A 344 10.56 -8.95 0.18
CA ALA A 344 11.33 -9.71 -0.79
C ALA A 344 10.96 -11.20 -0.69
N SER A 345 11.40 -12.01 -1.66
CA SER A 345 11.25 -13.47 -1.57
C SER A 345 11.94 -14.00 -0.31
N LEU A 346 11.31 -14.97 0.33
CA LEU A 346 11.84 -15.69 1.48
C LEU A 346 11.97 -17.17 1.13
N ASP A 347 13.19 -17.69 1.24
CA ASP A 347 13.54 -19.09 0.99
C ASP A 347 14.74 -19.52 1.85
N GLU A 348 15.04 -20.82 1.85
CA GLU A 348 16.17 -21.41 2.59
C GLU A 348 17.54 -20.77 2.30
N ASN A 349 17.75 -20.20 1.10
CA ASN A 349 19.03 -19.59 0.72
C ASN A 349 19.17 -18.13 1.19
N ASN A 350 18.05 -17.47 1.49
CA ASN A 350 18.04 -16.03 1.76
C ASN A 350 17.51 -15.65 3.17
N LYS A 351 16.95 -16.61 3.92
CA LYS A 351 16.38 -16.40 5.27
C LYS A 351 17.35 -15.72 6.25
N ASP A 352 18.65 -16.00 6.17
CA ASP A 352 19.67 -15.39 7.02
C ASP A 352 19.68 -13.85 6.93
N LYS A 353 19.28 -13.27 5.78
CA LYS A 353 19.18 -11.81 5.60
C LYS A 353 18.00 -11.20 6.34
N PHE A 354 16.95 -11.98 6.62
CA PHE A 354 15.81 -11.58 7.43
C PHE A 354 16.11 -11.78 8.91
N MET A 355 16.72 -12.92 9.26
CA MET A 355 17.14 -13.19 10.63
C MET A 355 18.19 -12.19 11.12
N SER A 356 19.18 -11.84 10.31
CA SER A 356 20.17 -10.81 10.65
C SER A 356 19.53 -9.44 10.88
N PHE A 357 18.48 -9.10 10.11
CA PHE A 357 17.74 -7.86 10.34
C PHE A 357 17.05 -7.87 11.71
N VAL A 358 16.47 -9.01 12.12
CA VAL A 358 15.88 -9.18 13.45
C VAL A 358 16.94 -9.09 14.55
N ASP A 359 18.11 -9.71 14.35
CA ASP A 359 19.23 -9.66 15.29
C ASP A 359 19.70 -8.21 15.52
N ASP A 360 19.71 -7.38 14.48
CA ASP A 360 20.14 -5.98 14.54
C ASP A 360 19.13 -5.03 15.23
N LEU A 361 17.87 -5.44 15.41
CA LEU A 361 16.85 -4.59 16.03
C LEU A 361 17.25 -4.15 17.44
N GLN A 362 16.91 -2.91 17.80
CA GLN A 362 17.25 -2.35 19.11
C GLN A 362 15.98 -1.89 19.81
N MET A 363 15.95 -2.04 21.13
CA MET A 363 14.89 -1.44 21.93
C MET A 363 14.96 0.08 21.88
N GLY A 364 13.81 0.74 21.98
CA GLY A 364 13.69 2.19 22.03
C GLY A 364 12.52 2.61 22.91
N ASN A 365 12.46 3.90 23.25
CA ASN A 365 11.33 4.41 24.01
C ASN A 365 10.09 4.51 23.12
N ALA A 366 8.91 4.64 23.72
CA ALA A 366 7.63 4.79 23.01
C ALA A 366 7.23 3.57 22.17
N THR A 367 5.96 3.57 21.73
CA THR A 367 5.33 2.44 21.04
C THR A 367 4.47 2.99 19.91
N LEU A 368 5.07 3.22 18.73
CA LEU A 368 4.38 3.72 17.54
C LEU A 368 3.50 2.65 16.86
N LEU A 369 2.68 1.92 17.63
CA LEU A 369 1.91 0.76 17.20
C LEU A 369 1.00 1.06 16.00
N TYR A 370 0.11 2.06 16.12
CA TYR A 370 -0.82 2.39 15.04
C TYR A 370 -0.10 2.89 13.79
N TYR A 371 0.90 3.76 13.96
CA TYR A 371 1.67 4.27 12.83
C TYR A 371 2.45 3.16 12.13
N ALA A 372 3.03 2.22 12.88
CA ALA A 372 3.74 1.08 12.31
C ALA A 372 2.81 0.17 11.51
N VAL A 373 1.63 -0.16 12.03
CA VAL A 373 0.64 -0.96 11.30
C VAL A 373 0.12 -0.23 10.06
N ASP A 374 -0.12 1.09 10.16
CA ASP A 374 -0.51 1.92 9.04
C ASP A 374 0.51 1.83 7.88
N GLN A 375 1.80 1.95 8.22
CA GLN A 375 2.93 1.84 7.29
C GLN A 375 3.12 0.41 6.78
N ALA A 376 2.90 -0.61 7.61
CA ALA A 376 2.98 -2.02 7.23
C ALA A 376 1.94 -2.38 6.15
N ILE A 377 0.71 -1.87 6.29
CA ILE A 377 -0.36 -2.06 5.30
C ILE A 377 0.00 -1.38 3.98
N ASP A 378 0.56 -0.16 4.03
CA ASP A 378 0.97 0.52 2.81
C ASP A 378 2.17 -0.17 2.16
N ALA A 379 3.15 -0.65 2.95
CA ALA A 379 4.28 -1.42 2.44
C ALA A 379 3.87 -2.71 1.72
N LEU A 380 2.82 -3.39 2.17
CA LEU A 380 2.22 -4.53 1.47
C LEU A 380 1.65 -4.18 0.09
N LYS A 381 1.25 -2.93 -0.16
CA LYS A 381 0.68 -2.51 -1.45
C LYS A 381 1.73 -2.15 -2.49
N VAL A 382 2.97 -1.94 -2.07
CA VAL A 382 3.99 -1.36 -2.93
C VAL A 382 4.56 -2.34 -3.97
N PRO A 383 4.85 -3.61 -3.65
CA PRO A 383 5.32 -4.57 -4.65
C PRO A 383 4.22 -5.05 -5.60
N SER A 384 4.64 -5.49 -6.79
CA SER A 384 3.81 -6.37 -7.64
C SER A 384 4.17 -7.81 -7.32
N TYR A 385 3.17 -8.65 -7.05
CA TYR A 385 3.37 -10.04 -6.67
C TYR A 385 3.11 -10.98 -7.86
N PRO A 386 3.60 -12.23 -7.82
CA PRO A 386 3.29 -13.22 -8.85
C PRO A 386 1.78 -13.39 -9.04
N ASN A 387 1.36 -13.72 -10.26
CA ASN A 387 -0.06 -13.84 -10.62
C ASN A 387 -0.83 -14.89 -9.79
N ASN A 388 -0.11 -15.84 -9.17
CA ASN A 388 -0.69 -16.85 -8.29
C ASN A 388 -0.67 -16.46 -6.81
N LEU A 389 -0.54 -15.17 -6.47
CA LEU A 389 -0.77 -14.67 -5.11
C LEU A 389 -2.17 -15.06 -4.66
N SER A 390 -2.22 -15.80 -3.55
CA SER A 390 -3.45 -16.36 -2.98
C SER A 390 -3.76 -15.81 -1.60
N ASN A 391 -2.77 -15.22 -0.93
CA ASN A 391 -2.86 -14.80 0.46
C ASN A 391 -2.03 -13.54 0.68
N ALA A 392 -2.58 -12.62 1.48
CA ALA A 392 -1.91 -11.44 1.97
C ALA A 392 -2.15 -11.34 3.48
N VAL A 393 -1.07 -11.41 4.25
CA VAL A 393 -1.11 -11.55 5.71
C VAL A 393 -0.33 -10.42 6.37
N LEU A 394 -0.93 -9.81 7.38
CA LEU A 394 -0.26 -8.94 8.34
C LEU A 394 -0.28 -9.62 9.71
N VAL A 395 0.88 -9.81 10.32
CA VAL A 395 0.98 -10.24 11.72
C VAL A 395 1.54 -9.08 12.52
N THR A 396 0.86 -8.69 13.59
CA THR A 396 1.29 -7.62 14.50
C THR A 396 1.55 -8.22 15.87
N PHE A 397 2.73 -7.98 16.43
CA PHE A 397 3.03 -8.28 17.82
C PHE A 397 3.20 -6.98 18.61
N THR A 398 2.68 -6.95 19.85
CA THR A 398 2.93 -5.87 20.83
C THR A 398 2.78 -6.38 22.26
N ASP A 399 3.48 -5.76 23.21
CA ASP A 399 3.33 -5.99 24.65
C ASP A 399 2.61 -4.85 25.38
N GLY A 400 2.14 -3.83 24.64
CA GLY A 400 1.73 -2.57 25.22
C GLY A 400 0.67 -1.79 24.45
N LEU A 401 0.41 -0.58 24.95
CA LEU A 401 -0.52 0.37 24.35
C LEU A 401 0.20 1.25 23.32
N ASP A 402 -0.53 1.77 22.34
CA ASP A 402 -0.02 2.80 21.45
C ASP A 402 0.40 4.06 22.24
N GLN A 403 1.66 4.47 22.03
CA GLN A 403 2.26 5.65 22.63
C GLN A 403 3.10 6.39 21.59
N GLY A 404 2.49 7.39 20.95
CA GLY A 404 3.18 8.34 20.08
C GLY A 404 2.68 8.40 18.64
N SER A 405 1.86 7.45 18.19
CA SER A 405 1.41 7.41 16.79
C SER A 405 0.62 8.65 16.35
N LEU A 406 -0.08 9.31 17.29
CA LEU A 406 -0.75 10.59 17.02
C LEU A 406 0.20 11.76 16.77
N ALA A 407 1.45 11.69 17.21
CA ALA A 407 2.45 12.70 16.83
C ALA A 407 2.82 12.58 15.34
N MET A 408 2.71 11.38 14.77
CA MET A 408 2.99 11.11 13.37
C MET A 408 1.80 11.42 12.46
N LYS A 409 0.57 11.15 12.93
CA LYS A 409 -0.69 11.45 12.24
C LYS A 409 -1.70 12.14 13.16
N PRO A 410 -1.51 13.45 13.47
CA PRO A 410 -2.35 14.18 14.43
C PRO A 410 -3.80 14.38 13.96
N GLU A 411 -4.08 14.21 12.66
CA GLU A 411 -5.41 14.32 12.07
C GLU A 411 -6.44 13.35 12.68
N TYR A 412 -6.01 12.21 13.21
CA TYR A 412 -6.89 11.23 13.86
C TYR A 412 -7.28 11.62 15.29
N ARG A 413 -6.60 12.61 15.89
CA ARG A 413 -6.86 13.28 17.18
C ARG A 413 -6.80 12.41 18.44
N THR A 414 -7.23 11.15 18.39
CA THR A 414 -7.37 10.25 19.55
C THR A 414 -6.95 8.82 19.17
N SER A 415 -6.49 8.05 20.16
CA SER A 415 -6.10 6.64 19.94
C SER A 415 -7.26 5.81 19.40
N LYS A 416 -8.46 5.96 19.97
CA LYS A 416 -9.68 5.31 19.45
C LYS A 416 -10.02 5.72 18.02
N GLY A 417 -9.79 6.99 17.66
CA GLY A 417 -9.98 7.49 16.29
C GLY A 417 -9.01 6.87 15.29
N TYR A 418 -7.74 6.74 15.67
CA TYR A 418 -6.74 6.09 14.82
C TYR A 418 -6.97 4.57 14.72
N ALA A 419 -7.28 3.90 15.84
CA ALA A 419 -7.66 2.49 15.86
C ALA A 419 -8.88 2.22 14.94
N ALA A 420 -9.93 3.05 15.00
CA ALA A 420 -11.09 2.92 14.12
C ALA A 420 -10.73 3.09 12.64
N TYR A 421 -9.85 4.05 12.31
CA TYR A 421 -9.32 4.19 10.95
C TYR A 421 -8.56 2.93 10.50
N LEU A 422 -7.73 2.33 11.36
CA LEU A 422 -6.99 1.12 11.01
C LEU A 422 -7.90 -0.08 10.81
N ALA A 423 -8.93 -0.25 11.63
CA ALA A 423 -9.94 -1.29 11.43
C ALA A 423 -10.62 -1.16 10.05
N GLU A 424 -11.01 0.07 9.68
CA GLU A 424 -11.55 0.36 8.34
C GLU A 424 -10.51 0.09 7.24
N LYS A 425 -9.27 0.56 7.43
CA LYS A 425 -8.17 0.36 6.46
C LYS A 425 -7.86 -1.11 6.22
N ILE A 426 -7.80 -1.93 7.28
CA ILE A 426 -7.55 -3.38 7.20
C ILE A 426 -8.70 -4.05 6.45
N SER A 427 -9.95 -3.79 6.86
CA SER A 427 -11.13 -4.40 6.23
C SER A 427 -11.31 -3.98 4.76
N GLY A 428 -10.92 -2.75 4.40
CA GLY A 428 -11.01 -2.24 3.03
C GLY A 428 -9.79 -2.57 2.15
N THR A 429 -8.71 -3.12 2.71
CA THR A 429 -7.47 -3.34 1.94
C THR A 429 -7.46 -4.68 1.23
N LYS A 430 -7.18 -4.63 -0.07
CA LYS A 430 -6.81 -5.78 -0.89
C LYS A 430 -5.39 -5.63 -1.43
N ILE A 431 -4.67 -6.74 -1.47
CA ILE A 431 -3.35 -6.86 -2.10
C ILE A 431 -3.50 -7.78 -3.31
N GLN A 432 -3.40 -7.22 -4.52
CA GLN A 432 -3.60 -7.93 -5.79
C GLN A 432 -4.84 -8.85 -5.76
N GLU A 433 -6.01 -8.24 -5.51
CA GLU A 433 -7.33 -8.87 -5.33
C GLU A 433 -7.56 -9.69 -4.05
N ASN A 434 -6.52 -10.09 -3.34
CA ASN A 434 -6.65 -10.86 -2.10
C ASN A 434 -6.94 -9.94 -0.92
N GLN A 435 -7.97 -10.28 -0.13
CA GLN A 435 -8.30 -9.55 1.09
C GLN A 435 -7.15 -9.66 2.10
N LEU A 436 -6.78 -8.56 2.75
CA LEU A 436 -5.78 -8.58 3.81
C LEU A 436 -6.32 -9.36 5.03
N GLN A 437 -5.64 -10.45 5.39
CA GLN A 437 -5.84 -11.13 6.67
C GLN A 437 -4.88 -10.54 7.69
N ALA A 438 -5.39 -9.96 8.77
CA ALA A 438 -4.57 -9.35 9.81
C ALA A 438 -4.75 -10.10 11.13
N TYR A 439 -3.63 -10.42 11.78
CA TYR A 439 -3.53 -11.05 13.08
C TYR A 439 -2.81 -10.10 14.02
N SER A 440 -3.33 -9.95 15.24
CA SER A 440 -2.68 -9.17 16.29
C SER A 440 -2.45 -10.06 17.50
N ILE A 441 -1.22 -10.17 17.95
CA ILE A 441 -0.80 -10.95 19.12
C ILE A 441 -0.31 -9.98 20.18
N GLY A 442 -1.08 -9.87 21.27
CA GLY A 442 -0.78 -8.99 22.40
C GLY A 442 -0.27 -9.79 23.59
N LEU A 443 0.99 -9.60 23.97
CA LEU A 443 1.52 -10.11 25.22
C LEU A 443 1.04 -9.22 26.37
N LYS A 444 0.13 -9.73 27.20
CA LYS A 444 -0.39 -8.96 28.33
C LYS A 444 0.64 -8.91 29.45
N SER A 445 1.42 -7.82 29.50
CA SER A 445 2.35 -7.55 30.59
C SER A 445 1.65 -6.86 31.78
N GLY A 446 2.29 -6.88 32.95
CA GLY A 446 1.79 -6.18 34.15
C GLY A 446 1.76 -4.65 34.01
N ASP A 447 2.41 -4.11 32.97
CA ASP A 447 2.51 -2.67 32.70
C ASP A 447 1.33 -2.12 31.88
N VAL A 448 0.44 -3.01 31.39
CA VAL A 448 -0.80 -2.61 30.72
C VAL A 448 -1.83 -2.20 31.78
N ALA A 449 -1.95 -0.89 32.03
CA ALA A 449 -2.89 -0.35 33.02
C ALA A 449 -4.35 -0.28 32.53
N ASP A 450 -4.58 -0.38 31.22
CA ASP A 450 -5.90 -0.27 30.57
C ASP A 450 -6.17 -1.47 29.67
N ASP A 451 -6.71 -2.53 30.28
CA ASP A 451 -7.09 -3.78 29.60
C ASP A 451 -8.09 -3.56 28.46
N GLU A 452 -9.01 -2.61 28.62
CA GLU A 452 -10.04 -2.33 27.61
C GLU A 452 -9.40 -1.70 26.37
N LEU A 453 -8.51 -0.72 26.55
CA LEU A 453 -7.79 -0.12 25.45
C LEU A 453 -6.81 -1.10 24.79
N PHE A 454 -6.18 -1.98 25.56
CA PHE A 454 -5.30 -3.01 25.02
C PHE A 454 -6.05 -3.97 24.10
N MET A 455 -7.19 -4.50 24.55
CA MET A 455 -8.02 -5.37 23.70
C MET A 455 -8.59 -4.62 22.50
N LEU A 456 -9.00 -3.35 22.66
CA LEU A 456 -9.43 -2.51 21.54
C LEU A 456 -8.34 -2.37 20.49
N ASN A 457 -7.08 -2.22 20.90
CA ASN A 457 -5.95 -2.17 19.97
C ASN A 457 -5.88 -3.47 19.17
N LEU A 458 -5.83 -4.62 19.84
CA LEU A 458 -5.75 -5.92 19.16
C LEU A 458 -6.91 -6.10 18.18
N GLU A 459 -8.15 -5.89 18.61
CA GLU A 459 -9.33 -6.00 17.76
C GLU A 459 -9.29 -5.06 16.55
N SER A 460 -8.78 -3.83 16.72
CA SER A 460 -8.66 -2.85 15.63
C SER A 460 -7.55 -3.15 14.62
N LEU A 461 -6.56 -3.96 15.02
CA LEU A 461 -5.41 -4.34 14.21
C LEU A 461 -5.54 -5.75 13.61
N ALA A 462 -6.65 -6.44 13.93
CA ALA A 462 -6.99 -7.75 13.38
C ALA A 462 -8.10 -7.63 12.33
N SER A 463 -8.12 -8.56 11.36
CA SER A 463 -9.18 -8.61 10.34
C SER A 463 -10.47 -9.24 10.86
N SER A 464 -10.43 -9.91 12.01
CA SER A 464 -11.58 -10.48 12.71
C SER A 464 -11.27 -10.58 14.21
N SER A 465 -12.32 -10.71 15.04
CA SER A 465 -12.14 -10.91 16.49
C SER A 465 -11.40 -12.20 16.84
N GLU A 466 -11.49 -13.23 16.00
CA GLU A 466 -10.78 -14.51 16.21
C GLU A 466 -9.26 -14.36 15.96
N ASN A 467 -8.86 -13.33 15.22
CA ASN A 467 -7.47 -13.02 14.94
C ASN A 467 -6.85 -12.01 15.92
N ALA A 468 -7.63 -11.55 16.92
CA ALA A 468 -7.19 -10.68 17.99
C ALA A 468 -6.81 -11.51 19.23
N LEU A 469 -5.54 -11.87 19.33
CA LEU A 469 -5.02 -12.89 20.25
C LEU A 469 -4.32 -12.20 21.43
N SER A 470 -4.83 -12.40 22.65
CA SER A 470 -4.12 -12.00 23.87
C SER A 470 -3.49 -13.23 24.51
N VAL A 471 -2.20 -13.10 24.85
CA VAL A 471 -1.38 -14.17 25.40
C VAL A 471 -0.69 -13.73 26.69
N ASN A 472 -0.30 -14.69 27.53
CA ASN A 472 0.25 -14.43 28.87
C ASN A 472 1.76 -14.58 28.95
N ASN A 473 2.40 -15.21 27.97
CA ASN A 473 3.83 -15.46 27.93
C ASN A 473 4.32 -15.62 26.49
N ILE A 474 5.64 -15.64 26.32
CA ILE A 474 6.28 -15.73 25.00
C ILE A 474 6.10 -17.10 24.33
N ALA A 475 5.89 -18.17 25.09
CA ALA A 475 5.64 -19.50 24.53
C ALA A 475 4.26 -19.57 23.86
N GLU A 476 3.26 -18.87 24.39
CA GLU A 476 1.96 -18.68 23.74
C GLU A 476 2.09 -17.85 22.46
N VAL A 477 2.95 -16.82 22.42
CA VAL A 477 3.26 -16.08 21.17
C VAL A 477 3.80 -17.02 20.10
N GLN A 478 4.74 -17.89 20.48
CA GLN A 478 5.35 -18.89 19.61
C GLN A 478 4.29 -19.87 19.07
N GLN A 479 3.38 -20.34 19.93
CA GLN A 479 2.28 -21.21 19.53
C GLN A 479 1.32 -20.51 18.54
N GLU A 480 0.98 -19.24 18.75
CA GLU A 480 0.10 -18.53 17.83
C GLU A 480 0.75 -18.28 16.46
N LEU A 481 2.05 -17.99 16.42
CA LEU A 481 2.79 -17.92 15.16
C LEU A 481 2.82 -19.28 14.45
N ALA A 482 2.86 -20.40 15.19
CA ALA A 482 2.72 -21.74 14.63
C ALA A 482 1.36 -21.97 14.00
N ASN A 483 0.30 -21.62 14.72
CA ASN A 483 -1.07 -21.75 14.23
C ASN A 483 -1.28 -20.94 12.94
N ILE A 484 -0.73 -19.72 12.89
CA ILE A 484 -0.77 -18.86 11.69
C ILE A 484 -0.02 -19.51 10.52
N TYR A 485 1.19 -20.04 10.76
CA TYR A 485 1.95 -20.76 9.74
C TYR A 485 1.19 -21.97 9.20
N ASP A 486 0.65 -22.82 10.08
CA ASP A 486 -0.06 -24.04 9.70
C ASP A 486 -1.32 -23.72 8.88
N ASN A 487 -2.06 -22.67 9.28
CA ASN A 487 -3.21 -22.20 8.52
C ASN A 487 -2.79 -21.66 7.14
N LEU A 488 -1.75 -20.83 7.08
CA LEU A 488 -1.24 -20.31 5.81
C LEU A 488 -0.75 -21.43 4.88
N ASN A 489 -0.02 -22.40 5.42
CA ASN A 489 0.45 -23.55 4.64
C ASN A 489 -0.74 -24.39 4.14
N ARG A 490 -1.77 -24.57 4.98
CA ARG A 490 -3.02 -25.22 4.57
C ARG A 490 -3.68 -24.48 3.42
N GLN A 491 -3.72 -23.15 3.42
CA GLN A 491 -4.36 -22.34 2.38
C GLN A 491 -3.54 -22.23 1.08
N THR A 492 -2.20 -22.24 1.18
CA THR A 492 -1.30 -21.99 0.04
C THR A 492 -0.79 -23.25 -0.64
N THR A 493 -0.80 -24.40 0.05
CA THR A 493 -0.35 -25.67 -0.52
C THR A 493 -1.53 -26.53 -0.94
N LYS A 494 -1.50 -27.05 -2.16
CA LYS A 494 -2.46 -28.04 -2.68
C LYS A 494 -1.71 -29.30 -3.07
N ARG A 495 -2.17 -30.45 -2.61
CA ARG A 495 -1.63 -31.73 -3.05
C ARG A 495 -2.43 -32.30 -4.21
N VAL A 496 -1.75 -32.60 -5.30
CA VAL A 496 -2.30 -33.25 -6.49
C VAL A 496 -1.79 -34.68 -6.52
N VAL A 497 -2.72 -35.64 -6.60
CA VAL A 497 -2.41 -37.07 -6.71
C VAL A 497 -2.88 -37.55 -8.08
N SER A 498 -1.94 -38.02 -8.90
CA SER A 498 -2.23 -38.63 -10.19
C SER A 498 -1.96 -40.12 -10.15
N ILE A 499 -2.93 -40.93 -10.60
CA ILE A 499 -2.83 -42.40 -10.62
C ILE A 499 -3.13 -42.89 -12.02
N ALA A 500 -2.16 -43.57 -12.64
CA ALA A 500 -2.29 -44.16 -13.95
C ALA A 500 -2.59 -45.66 -13.86
N VAL A 501 -3.72 -46.08 -14.40
CA VAL A 501 -4.21 -47.46 -14.33
C VAL A 501 -4.58 -48.01 -15.70
N PRO A 502 -4.49 -49.33 -15.94
CA PRO A 502 -5.02 -49.93 -17.15
C PRO A 502 -6.53 -49.65 -17.28
N MET A 503 -6.98 -49.34 -18.50
CA MET A 503 -8.39 -49.11 -18.80
C MET A 503 -9.22 -50.38 -18.57
N MET A 504 -10.33 -50.23 -17.83
CA MET A 504 -11.29 -51.31 -17.53
C MET A 504 -12.54 -51.25 -18.42
N SER A 505 -13.51 -52.13 -18.17
CA SER A 505 -14.79 -52.13 -18.88
C SER A 505 -15.69 -51.00 -18.37
N HIS A 506 -16.55 -50.50 -19.24
CA HIS A 506 -17.58 -49.54 -18.85
C HIS A 506 -18.44 -50.13 -17.70
N GLY A 507 -18.60 -49.37 -16.63
CA GLY A 507 -19.34 -49.76 -15.43
C GLY A 507 -18.51 -50.44 -14.34
N ASP A 508 -17.24 -50.78 -14.60
CA ASP A 508 -16.38 -51.35 -13.57
C ASP A 508 -16.03 -50.31 -12.49
N THR A 509 -15.89 -50.74 -11.24
CA THR A 509 -15.58 -49.85 -10.10
C THR A 509 -14.10 -49.94 -9.74
N TYR A 510 -13.44 -48.79 -9.70
CA TYR A 510 -12.10 -48.64 -9.14
C TYR A 510 -12.19 -48.22 -7.67
N ARG A 511 -11.27 -48.73 -6.85
CA ARG A 511 -10.93 -48.14 -5.56
C ARG A 511 -9.42 -47.96 -5.46
N PHE A 512 -9.00 -46.76 -5.08
CA PHE A 512 -7.63 -46.44 -4.72
C PHE A 512 -7.55 -46.34 -3.21
N THR A 513 -6.78 -47.21 -2.56
CA THR A 513 -6.46 -47.07 -1.12
C THR A 513 -5.21 -46.22 -0.99
N LEU A 514 -5.12 -45.38 0.05
CA LEU A 514 -4.04 -44.41 0.24
C LEU A 514 -3.34 -44.57 1.60
N ASP A 515 -3.50 -45.73 2.23
CA ASP A 515 -3.04 -46.04 3.59
C ASP A 515 -2.26 -47.36 3.68
N ARG A 516 -1.61 -47.75 2.57
CA ARG A 516 -0.77 -48.95 2.48
C ARG A 516 -1.51 -50.25 2.76
N THR A 517 -2.80 -50.29 2.42
CA THR A 517 -3.60 -51.52 2.50
C THR A 517 -3.18 -52.49 1.41
N THR A 518 -2.61 -53.65 1.78
CA THR A 518 -2.10 -54.64 0.81
C THR A 518 -2.92 -55.93 0.74
N ASP A 519 -3.60 -56.33 1.83
CA ASP A 519 -4.14 -57.70 1.95
C ASP A 519 -5.66 -57.74 1.75
N ASN A 520 -6.39 -56.86 2.43
CA ASN A 520 -7.84 -56.80 2.38
C ASN A 520 -8.30 -55.35 2.33
N VAL A 521 -8.92 -54.98 1.21
CA VAL A 521 -9.40 -53.61 0.98
C VAL A 521 -10.39 -53.10 2.04
N ALA A 522 -11.07 -54.00 2.76
CA ALA A 522 -12.00 -53.63 3.83
C ALA A 522 -11.31 -53.05 5.07
N ASP A 523 -10.00 -53.28 5.22
CA ASP A 523 -9.21 -52.77 6.34
C ASP A 523 -8.84 -51.31 6.15
N SER A 524 -8.81 -50.83 4.89
CA SER A 524 -8.50 -49.46 4.54
C SER A 524 -9.43 -48.44 5.22
N LYS A 525 -8.83 -47.43 5.82
CA LYS A 525 -9.47 -46.25 6.40
C LYS A 525 -9.44 -45.05 5.46
N MET A 526 -8.61 -45.08 4.41
CA MET A 526 -8.47 -43.98 3.47
C MET A 526 -8.48 -44.44 2.02
N TRP A 527 -9.51 -44.04 1.26
CA TRP A 527 -9.66 -44.44 -0.13
C TRP A 527 -10.50 -43.48 -0.99
N ILE A 528 -10.32 -43.61 -2.30
CA ILE A 528 -11.11 -42.97 -3.36
C ILE A 528 -11.78 -44.06 -4.19
N GLU A 529 -13.08 -43.98 -4.42
CA GLU A 529 -13.81 -44.99 -5.21
C GLU A 529 -14.67 -44.32 -6.28
N GLY A 530 -14.75 -44.92 -7.47
CA GLY A 530 -15.62 -44.44 -8.54
C GLY A 530 -15.88 -45.49 -9.62
N VAL A 531 -16.90 -45.23 -10.44
CA VAL A 531 -17.35 -46.10 -11.53
C VAL A 531 -16.83 -45.59 -12.86
N PHE A 532 -16.16 -46.44 -13.62
CA PHE A 532 -15.56 -46.09 -14.89
C PHE A 532 -16.58 -45.96 -16.02
N SER A 533 -16.48 -44.88 -16.80
CA SER A 533 -17.26 -44.61 -17.99
C SER A 533 -16.31 -44.52 -19.20
N ILE A 534 -16.47 -45.44 -20.15
CA ILE A 534 -15.72 -45.39 -21.41
C ILE A 534 -16.18 -44.27 -22.36
N ASP A 535 -17.40 -43.75 -22.16
CA ASP A 535 -18.02 -42.78 -23.09
C ASP A 535 -17.25 -41.45 -23.11
N ASP A 536 -16.69 -41.08 -21.96
CA ASP A 536 -15.94 -39.85 -21.75
C ASP A 536 -14.65 -40.07 -20.95
N MET A 537 -14.22 -41.33 -20.82
CA MET A 537 -12.98 -41.73 -20.14
C MET A 537 -12.89 -41.17 -18.71
N SER A 538 -13.97 -41.33 -17.93
CA SER A 538 -14.06 -40.73 -16.60
C SER A 538 -14.35 -41.74 -15.50
N LEU A 539 -13.99 -41.38 -14.27
CA LEU A 539 -14.58 -41.94 -13.05
C LEU A 539 -15.76 -41.07 -12.67
N THR A 540 -16.92 -41.70 -12.48
CA THR A 540 -18.16 -41.07 -12.04
C THR A 540 -18.58 -41.61 -10.68
N ASN A 541 -19.49 -40.92 -10.01
CA ASN A 541 -19.92 -41.25 -8.64
C ASN A 541 -18.74 -41.38 -7.67
N LEU A 542 -17.74 -40.50 -7.83
CA LEU A 542 -16.57 -40.52 -6.96
C LEU A 542 -16.97 -40.26 -5.52
N THR A 543 -16.43 -41.08 -4.62
CA THR A 543 -16.55 -40.94 -3.17
C THR A 543 -15.18 -40.97 -2.54
N TYR A 544 -15.03 -40.23 -1.44
CA TYR A 544 -13.80 -40.07 -0.70
C TYR A 544 -14.05 -40.49 0.74
N HIS A 545 -13.24 -41.41 1.26
CA HIS A 545 -13.34 -41.90 2.63
C HIS A 545 -12.03 -41.63 3.35
N GLY A 546 -12.10 -41.06 4.57
CA GLY A 546 -10.91 -40.69 5.35
C GLY A 546 -10.12 -39.49 4.80
N MET A 547 -10.55 -38.94 3.66
CA MET A 547 -9.93 -37.80 2.98
C MET A 547 -10.98 -36.98 2.22
N THR A 548 -10.57 -35.82 1.70
CA THR A 548 -11.36 -35.03 0.76
C THR A 548 -10.52 -34.64 -0.46
N SER A 549 -11.17 -34.27 -1.57
CA SER A 549 -10.52 -33.74 -2.77
C SER A 549 -11.44 -32.72 -3.45
N ALA A 550 -10.86 -31.67 -4.02
CA ALA A 550 -11.59 -30.66 -4.79
C ALA A 550 -12.01 -31.14 -6.19
N SER A 551 -11.63 -32.36 -6.61
CA SER A 551 -11.99 -32.91 -7.92
C SER A 551 -13.48 -33.25 -8.08
N GLY A 552 -14.28 -33.17 -7.02
CA GLY A 552 -15.73 -33.38 -7.05
C GLY A 552 -16.12 -34.84 -7.32
N SER A 553 -17.35 -35.06 -7.79
CA SER A 553 -17.90 -36.43 -7.97
C SER A 553 -17.55 -37.08 -9.32
N LYS A 554 -16.74 -36.43 -10.16
CA LYS A 554 -16.35 -36.92 -11.49
C LYS A 554 -14.96 -36.43 -11.90
N VAL A 555 -14.10 -37.34 -12.37
CA VAL A 555 -12.76 -37.02 -12.90
C VAL A 555 -12.58 -37.64 -14.28
N VAL A 556 -12.22 -36.82 -15.26
CA VAL A 556 -11.86 -37.27 -16.61
C VAL A 556 -10.37 -37.63 -16.63
N ALA A 557 -10.01 -38.77 -17.21
CA ALA A 557 -8.63 -39.21 -17.32
C ALA A 557 -7.92 -38.66 -18.56
N GLU A 558 -6.60 -38.49 -18.43
CA GLU A 558 -5.69 -38.40 -19.56
C GLU A 558 -5.35 -39.81 -20.06
N ARG A 559 -5.47 -40.06 -21.36
CA ARG A 559 -5.20 -41.39 -21.94
C ARG A 559 -3.79 -41.46 -22.51
N ASP A 560 -3.06 -42.50 -22.13
CA ASP A 560 -1.78 -42.88 -22.72
C ASP A 560 -1.78 -44.38 -23.07
N GLY A 561 -2.00 -44.68 -24.36
CA GLY A 561 -2.14 -46.05 -24.85
C GLY A 561 -3.31 -46.80 -24.19
N VAL A 562 -2.97 -47.79 -23.37
CA VAL A 562 -3.93 -48.60 -22.58
C VAL A 562 -4.14 -48.07 -21.16
N TYR A 563 -3.38 -47.05 -20.74
CA TYR A 563 -3.47 -46.47 -19.41
C TYR A 563 -4.35 -45.21 -19.42
N LEU A 564 -5.05 -45.02 -18.31
CA LEU A 564 -5.82 -43.84 -17.95
C LEU A 564 -5.21 -43.23 -16.69
N LYS A 565 -4.80 -41.97 -16.78
CA LYS A 565 -4.28 -41.19 -15.65
C LYS A 565 -5.41 -40.33 -15.09
N PHE A 566 -5.86 -40.67 -13.89
CA PHE A 566 -6.82 -39.87 -13.13
C PHE A 566 -6.08 -38.92 -12.20
N THR A 567 -6.48 -37.64 -12.20
CA THR A 567 -5.86 -36.59 -11.38
C THR A 567 -6.85 -36.09 -10.33
N PHE A 568 -6.49 -36.23 -9.06
CA PHE A 568 -7.24 -35.76 -7.91
C PHE A 568 -6.58 -34.49 -7.37
N ASN A 569 -7.31 -33.38 -7.44
CA ASN A 569 -6.83 -32.07 -7.06
C ASN A 569 -7.12 -31.78 -5.59
N ASP A 570 -6.20 -31.06 -4.95
CA ASP A 570 -6.34 -30.55 -3.58
C ASP A 570 -6.78 -31.62 -2.57
N CYS A 571 -5.99 -32.68 -2.47
CA CYS A 571 -6.25 -33.80 -1.57
C CYS A 571 -5.93 -33.40 -0.12
N ARG A 572 -6.90 -33.56 0.78
CA ARG A 572 -6.81 -33.22 2.20
C ARG A 572 -7.18 -34.39 3.11
N ASP A 573 -6.63 -34.42 4.31
CA ASP A 573 -7.07 -35.35 5.36
C ASP A 573 -8.47 -34.97 5.92
N SER A 574 -8.94 -35.71 6.92
CA SER A 574 -10.23 -35.46 7.57
C SER A 574 -10.28 -34.16 8.40
N GLU A 575 -9.13 -33.59 8.74
CA GLU A 575 -8.99 -32.34 9.50
C GLU A 575 -8.80 -31.12 8.57
N GLY A 576 -8.67 -31.36 7.26
CA GLY A 576 -8.46 -30.34 6.24
C GLY A 576 -7.00 -29.98 5.99
N ASN A 577 -6.03 -30.69 6.58
CA ASN A 577 -4.61 -30.50 6.28
C ASN A 577 -4.26 -31.05 4.90
N VAL A 578 -3.15 -30.59 4.33
CA VAL A 578 -2.57 -31.19 3.11
C VAL A 578 -2.35 -32.68 3.37
N LEU A 579 -2.89 -33.54 2.50
CA LEU A 579 -2.88 -34.98 2.73
C LEU A 579 -1.45 -35.55 2.73
N THR A 580 -0.90 -35.97 3.87
CA THR A 580 0.44 -36.57 3.94
C THR A 580 0.42 -38.04 3.51
N ILE A 581 0.96 -38.35 2.33
CA ILE A 581 1.02 -39.70 1.75
C ILE A 581 2.30 -39.87 0.91
N GLU A 582 2.77 -41.10 0.81
CA GLU A 582 3.82 -41.51 -0.12
C GLU A 582 3.25 -42.41 -1.23
N LYS A 583 4.02 -42.60 -2.31
CA LYS A 583 3.61 -43.48 -3.42
C LYS A 583 3.33 -44.90 -2.92
N ASP A 584 4.09 -45.36 -1.92
CA ASP A 584 3.96 -46.69 -1.35
C ASP A 584 2.67 -46.89 -0.57
N ASP A 585 2.00 -45.81 -0.16
CA ASP A 585 0.70 -45.92 0.53
C ASP A 585 -0.46 -46.13 -0.44
N ILE A 586 -0.24 -45.92 -1.75
CA ILE A 586 -1.27 -45.98 -2.77
C ILE A 586 -1.33 -47.36 -3.42
N ASP A 587 -2.51 -47.96 -3.42
CA ASP A 587 -2.81 -49.24 -4.05
C ASP A 587 -4.14 -49.20 -4.83
N GLN A 588 -4.23 -50.02 -5.88
CA GLN A 588 -5.39 -50.04 -6.79
C GLN A 588 -6.16 -51.35 -6.65
N TRP A 589 -7.49 -51.23 -6.59
CA TRP A 589 -8.42 -52.33 -6.47
C TRP A 589 -9.54 -52.21 -7.51
N THR A 590 -10.01 -53.36 -7.98
CA THR A 590 -11.15 -53.46 -8.90
C THR A 590 -12.23 -54.34 -8.30
N TYR A 591 -13.49 -53.89 -8.35
CA TYR A 591 -14.59 -54.71 -7.84
C TYR A 591 -15.09 -55.71 -8.89
N ILE A 592 -15.16 -56.98 -8.52
CA ILE A 592 -15.62 -58.08 -9.38
C ILE A 592 -17.04 -58.49 -8.97
N ALA A 593 -18.04 -57.85 -9.58
CA ALA A 593 -19.45 -58.02 -9.24
C ALA A 593 -19.94 -59.48 -9.30
N SER A 594 -19.39 -60.30 -10.20
CA SER A 594 -19.78 -61.72 -10.35
C SER A 594 -19.44 -62.59 -9.13
N ARG A 595 -18.51 -62.15 -8.29
CA ARG A 595 -18.02 -62.88 -7.11
C ARG A 595 -18.20 -62.11 -5.81
N ASP A 596 -18.65 -60.86 -5.88
CA ASP A 596 -18.75 -59.94 -4.75
C ASP A 596 -17.43 -59.81 -3.97
N VAL A 597 -16.32 -59.64 -4.71
CA VAL A 597 -14.98 -59.49 -4.14
C VAL A 597 -14.21 -58.35 -4.80
N TRP A 598 -13.31 -57.76 -4.04
CA TRP A 598 -12.31 -56.84 -4.56
C TRP A 598 -11.06 -57.60 -4.98
N GLN A 599 -10.53 -57.24 -6.14
CA GLN A 599 -9.29 -57.77 -6.67
C GLN A 599 -8.21 -56.70 -6.59
N HIS A 600 -7.12 -57.00 -5.86
CA HIS A 600 -5.93 -56.17 -5.81
C HIS A 600 -5.23 -56.20 -7.17
N ASN A 601 -4.82 -55.03 -7.65
CA ASN A 601 -3.94 -54.95 -8.81
C ASN A 601 -2.49 -55.17 -8.37
N VAL A 602 -2.08 -56.43 -8.32
CA VAL A 602 -0.70 -56.84 -7.96
C VAL A 602 0.35 -56.43 -9.00
N GLU A 603 -0.08 -55.99 -10.20
CA GLU A 603 0.79 -55.51 -11.28
C GLU A 603 0.95 -53.97 -11.28
N ASN A 604 0.55 -53.30 -10.19
CA ASN A 604 0.67 -51.86 -10.05
C ASN A 604 2.13 -51.43 -9.85
N ASP A 605 2.86 -51.24 -10.95
CA ASP A 605 4.16 -50.57 -10.94
C ASP A 605 3.97 -49.14 -10.43
N LYS A 606 4.37 -48.86 -9.19
CA LYS A 606 4.18 -47.54 -8.57
C LYS A 606 5.04 -46.47 -9.27
N ASP A 607 6.17 -46.89 -9.85
CA ASP A 607 7.09 -46.00 -10.55
C ASP A 607 6.53 -45.59 -11.92
N GLY A 608 6.48 -44.28 -12.15
CA GLY A 608 5.92 -43.70 -13.38
C GLY A 608 4.40 -43.81 -13.52
N LYS A 609 3.70 -44.50 -12.62
CA LYS A 609 2.21 -44.56 -12.59
C LYS A 609 1.58 -43.70 -11.52
N ILE A 610 2.31 -43.41 -10.44
CA ILE A 610 1.83 -42.57 -9.35
C ILE A 610 2.69 -41.30 -9.28
N ASN A 611 2.03 -40.15 -9.39
CA ASN A 611 2.65 -38.85 -9.17
C ASN A 611 1.94 -38.15 -8.01
N ILE A 612 2.72 -37.67 -7.05
CA ILE A 612 2.24 -36.84 -5.93
C ILE A 612 3.01 -35.53 -6.04
N GLU A 613 2.30 -34.42 -6.15
CA GLU A 613 2.86 -33.10 -6.36
C GLU A 613 2.23 -32.10 -5.40
N ASP A 614 3.06 -31.27 -4.77
CA ASP A 614 2.60 -30.12 -3.99
C ASP A 614 2.70 -28.87 -4.85
N ILE A 615 1.54 -28.29 -5.17
CA ILE A 615 1.43 -27.02 -5.86
C ILE A 615 1.29 -25.94 -4.79
N LYS A 616 2.27 -25.04 -4.70
CA LYS A 616 2.25 -23.89 -3.79
C LYS A 616 1.83 -22.64 -4.55
N SER A 617 0.81 -21.94 -4.04
CA SER A 617 0.50 -20.58 -4.44
C SER A 617 1.32 -19.58 -3.62
N SER A 618 1.43 -18.35 -4.13
CA SER A 618 2.22 -17.32 -3.46
C SER A 618 1.50 -16.72 -2.26
N ALA A 619 2.26 -16.26 -1.28
CA ALA A 619 1.78 -15.52 -0.11
C ALA A 619 2.63 -14.27 0.14
N ALA A 620 1.97 -13.15 0.42
CA ALA A 620 2.59 -11.92 0.88
C ALA A 620 2.40 -11.80 2.39
N ILE A 621 3.48 -11.57 3.14
CA ILE A 621 3.47 -11.52 4.60
C ILE A 621 4.19 -10.26 5.06
N MET A 622 3.57 -9.51 5.95
CA MET A 622 4.21 -8.43 6.68
C MET A 622 4.18 -8.73 8.17
N PHE A 623 5.34 -8.63 8.82
CA PHE A 623 5.45 -8.80 10.26
C PHE A 623 5.74 -7.45 10.93
N ALA A 624 4.75 -6.90 11.63
CA ALA A 624 4.89 -5.72 12.47
C ALA A 624 5.34 -6.14 13.89
N LEU A 625 6.56 -5.76 14.28
CA LEU A 625 7.20 -6.22 15.51
C LEU A 625 7.51 -5.05 16.45
N ASP A 626 6.91 -5.10 17.64
CA ASP A 626 7.22 -4.17 18.72
C ASP A 626 8.66 -4.34 19.21
N CYS A 627 9.36 -3.22 19.35
CA CYS A 627 10.72 -3.09 19.86
C CYS A 627 10.78 -2.03 20.96
N SER A 628 9.66 -1.77 21.64
CA SER A 628 9.60 -0.81 22.74
C SER A 628 10.33 -1.33 23.98
N SER A 629 10.79 -0.40 24.83
CA SER A 629 11.62 -0.74 25.99
C SER A 629 10.86 -1.47 27.10
N SER A 630 9.52 -1.54 27.04
CA SER A 630 8.71 -2.32 27.99
C SER A 630 8.96 -3.83 27.87
N LEU A 631 9.44 -4.29 26.72
CA LEU A 631 9.80 -5.70 26.51
C LEU A 631 10.96 -6.15 27.39
N GLY A 632 11.88 -5.26 27.77
CA GLY A 632 12.99 -5.56 28.67
C GLY A 632 13.74 -6.86 28.31
N ASP A 633 13.80 -7.78 29.27
CA ASP A 633 14.48 -9.08 29.13
C ASP A 633 13.76 -10.07 28.20
N LEU A 634 12.50 -9.79 27.81
CA LEU A 634 11.76 -10.60 26.83
C LEU A 634 12.17 -10.30 25.39
N PHE A 635 12.78 -9.14 25.13
CA PHE A 635 13.13 -8.73 23.76
C PHE A 635 14.07 -9.72 23.04
N PRO A 636 15.14 -10.25 23.65
CA PRO A 636 15.94 -11.31 23.02
C PRO A 636 15.12 -12.57 22.70
N VAL A 637 14.21 -12.98 23.59
CA VAL A 637 13.37 -14.17 23.39
C VAL A 637 12.35 -13.97 22.27
N LEU A 638 11.79 -12.76 22.16
CA LEU A 638 10.94 -12.36 21.05
C LEU A 638 11.68 -12.40 19.71
N LYS A 639 12.94 -11.97 19.67
CA LYS A 639 13.77 -12.09 18.45
C LYS A 639 13.95 -13.54 18.02
N GLU A 640 14.26 -14.44 18.94
CA GLU A 640 14.35 -15.87 18.63
C GLU A 640 13.01 -16.44 18.12
N THR A 641 11.91 -16.04 18.75
CA THR A 641 10.55 -16.42 18.33
C THR A 641 10.25 -15.94 16.91
N ALA A 642 10.58 -14.69 16.58
CA ALA A 642 10.44 -14.12 15.25
C ALA A 642 11.32 -14.83 14.21
N LYS A 643 12.58 -15.17 14.56
CA LYS A 643 13.48 -15.94 13.70
C LYS A 643 12.97 -17.34 13.43
N SER A 644 12.42 -18.03 14.42
CA SER A 644 11.82 -19.35 14.23
C SER A 644 10.62 -19.30 13.27
N PHE A 645 9.80 -18.26 13.35
CA PHE A 645 8.72 -18.03 12.38
C PHE A 645 9.25 -17.79 10.96
N ILE A 646 10.32 -16.99 10.81
CA ILE A 646 11.01 -16.77 9.52
C ILE A 646 11.57 -18.09 8.96
N ASP A 647 12.21 -18.92 9.79
CA ASP A 647 12.77 -20.22 9.39
C ASP A 647 11.71 -21.15 8.81
N ARG A 648 10.57 -21.28 9.49
CA ARG A 648 9.44 -22.09 9.04
C ARG A 648 8.85 -21.60 7.73
N LEU A 649 8.66 -20.29 7.60
CA LEU A 649 8.16 -19.67 6.37
C LEU A 649 9.10 -19.89 5.18
N ALA A 650 10.42 -19.92 5.42
CA ALA A 650 11.43 -20.20 4.40
C ALA A 650 11.46 -21.67 3.93
N GLY A 651 10.77 -22.57 4.63
CA GLY A 651 10.76 -24.01 4.33
C GLY A 651 11.63 -24.85 5.27
N GLY A 652 12.11 -24.28 6.37
CA GLY A 652 12.87 -24.99 7.39
C GLY A 652 12.02 -26.04 8.11
N ASN A 653 12.61 -27.20 8.40
CA ASN A 653 11.99 -28.25 9.22
C ASN A 653 12.08 -27.95 10.73
N GLY A 654 12.34 -26.70 11.11
CA GLY A 654 12.51 -26.28 12.48
C GLY A 654 11.23 -26.52 13.29
N ASP A 655 11.28 -27.49 14.20
CA ASP A 655 10.33 -27.51 15.31
C ASP A 655 10.44 -26.17 16.05
N PHE A 656 9.35 -25.70 16.65
CA PHE A 656 9.40 -24.57 17.57
C PHE A 656 10.12 -25.12 18.81
N GLY A 657 11.45 -25.26 18.72
CA GLY A 657 12.27 -25.80 19.78
C GLY A 657 11.98 -24.99 21.04
N ALA A 658 11.89 -25.69 22.18
CA ALA A 658 11.89 -25.03 23.47
C ALA A 658 13.06 -24.05 23.49
N ILE A 659 12.77 -22.75 23.62
CA ILE A 659 13.81 -21.73 23.65
C ILE A 659 14.67 -21.99 24.89
N GLU A 660 15.90 -22.44 24.70
CA GLU A 660 16.89 -22.52 25.78
C GLU A 660 17.20 -21.08 26.24
N GLY A 661 16.70 -20.70 27.41
CA GLY A 661 16.84 -19.34 27.94
C GLY A 661 15.71 -18.88 28.86
N VAL A 662 14.60 -19.61 28.92
CA VAL A 662 13.67 -19.52 30.06
C VAL A 662 14.30 -20.34 31.19
N GLU A 663 15.02 -19.67 32.11
CA GLU A 663 15.20 -20.28 33.42
C GLU A 663 13.80 -20.47 34.00
N ASP A 664 13.49 -21.74 34.20
CA ASP A 664 12.24 -22.33 34.64
C ASP A 664 11.97 -21.96 36.11
N ASP A 665 11.85 -20.67 36.42
CA ASP A 665 11.41 -20.22 37.73
C ASP A 665 9.88 -20.36 37.81
N GLU A 666 9.49 -21.54 38.30
CA GLU A 666 8.16 -22.00 38.69
C GLU A 666 7.19 -22.45 37.57
N PHE A 667 7.63 -23.36 36.70
CA PHE A 667 6.75 -24.51 36.41
C PHE A 667 6.70 -25.38 37.66
N THR A 668 5.70 -25.14 38.52
CA THR A 668 5.28 -26.18 39.47
C THR A 668 4.76 -27.34 38.63
N ALA A 669 5.60 -28.38 38.50
CA ALA A 669 5.18 -29.69 38.02
C ALA A 669 3.83 -30.02 38.67
N ASP A 670 2.88 -30.47 37.85
CA ASP A 670 1.54 -30.91 38.25
C ASP A 670 1.59 -31.54 39.65
N ASP A 671 1.11 -30.84 40.68
CA ASP A 671 0.96 -31.43 42.01
C ASP A 671 -0.38 -32.19 42.01
N PRO A 672 -0.38 -33.54 41.87
CA PRO A 672 -1.61 -34.33 41.90
C PRO A 672 -2.33 -34.25 43.25
N ASN A 673 -1.71 -33.64 44.28
CA ASN A 673 -2.27 -33.44 45.62
C ASN A 673 -2.70 -31.99 45.92
N ALA A 674 -2.69 -31.08 44.93
CA ALA A 674 -3.20 -29.73 45.13
C ALA A 674 -4.66 -29.72 45.63
N GLU A 675 -4.95 -28.83 46.59
CA GLU A 675 -6.29 -28.63 47.15
C GLU A 675 -7.29 -28.32 46.00
N PRO A 676 -8.42 -29.04 45.89
CA PRO A 676 -9.37 -28.81 44.81
C PRO A 676 -10.08 -27.47 44.94
N VAL A 677 -10.03 -26.66 43.89
CA VAL A 677 -10.81 -25.42 43.76
C VAL A 677 -12.00 -25.68 42.83
N TYR A 678 -13.21 -25.34 43.30
CA TYR A 678 -14.44 -25.58 42.53
C TYR A 678 -14.99 -24.28 41.94
N TYR A 679 -15.49 -24.38 40.71
CA TYR A 679 -16.20 -23.31 40.01
C TYR A 679 -17.55 -23.83 39.52
N ASN A 680 -18.54 -22.95 39.43
CA ASN A 680 -19.77 -23.27 38.72
C ASN A 680 -19.51 -23.29 37.18
N LEU A 681 -20.49 -23.70 36.38
CA LEU A 681 -20.35 -23.77 34.92
C LEU A 681 -20.23 -22.40 34.23
N GLN A 682 -20.32 -21.31 34.99
CA GLN A 682 -20.11 -19.93 34.53
C GLN A 682 -18.74 -19.37 34.98
N GLY A 683 -17.87 -20.20 35.57
CA GLY A 683 -16.52 -19.81 35.98
C GLY A 683 -16.43 -19.06 37.32
N MET A 684 -17.51 -18.98 38.11
CA MET A 684 -17.44 -18.39 39.46
C MET A 684 -16.97 -19.40 40.49
N ARG A 685 -15.98 -19.03 41.31
CA ARG A 685 -15.43 -19.86 42.39
C ARG A 685 -16.47 -20.13 43.49
N ILE A 686 -16.56 -21.38 43.95
CA ILE A 686 -17.48 -21.86 44.98
C ILE A 686 -16.67 -22.48 46.12
N ASN A 687 -16.69 -21.86 47.30
CA ASN A 687 -15.88 -22.30 48.45
C ASN A 687 -16.46 -23.53 49.17
N ASN A 688 -17.78 -23.76 49.09
CA ASN A 688 -18.48 -24.89 49.71
C ASN A 688 -19.48 -25.49 48.70
N PRO A 689 -19.02 -26.33 47.76
CA PRO A 689 -19.90 -26.86 46.73
C PRO A 689 -20.87 -27.90 47.34
N GLY A 690 -22.17 -27.73 47.07
CA GLY A 690 -23.20 -28.71 47.41
C GLY A 690 -23.35 -29.78 46.32
N PRO A 691 -24.38 -30.64 46.38
CA PRO A 691 -24.66 -31.59 45.30
C PRO A 691 -24.93 -30.86 43.96
N GLY A 692 -24.16 -31.20 42.91
CA GLY A 692 -24.23 -30.50 41.62
C GLY A 692 -23.03 -30.76 40.71
N LEU A 693 -23.09 -30.25 39.48
CA LEU A 693 -22.00 -30.33 38.51
C LEU A 693 -21.11 -29.09 38.63
N TYR A 694 -19.81 -29.31 38.83
CA TYR A 694 -18.80 -28.27 39.00
C TYR A 694 -17.61 -28.49 38.08
N ILE A 695 -16.85 -27.43 37.87
CA ILE A 695 -15.50 -27.49 37.31
C ILE A 695 -14.55 -27.56 38.51
N CYS A 696 -13.78 -28.63 38.63
CA CYS A 696 -12.76 -28.81 39.66
C CYS A 696 -11.39 -28.60 39.04
N GLN A 697 -10.64 -27.65 39.61
CA GLN A 697 -9.24 -27.40 39.32
C GLN A 697 -8.37 -28.00 40.43
N LYS A 698 -7.41 -28.84 40.07
CA LYS A 698 -6.34 -29.33 40.95
C LYS A 698 -5.00 -29.10 40.25
N GLY A 699 -4.19 -28.17 40.76
CA GLY A 699 -2.99 -27.71 40.05
C GLY A 699 -3.36 -27.11 38.70
N SER A 700 -2.68 -27.54 37.63
CA SER A 700 -2.98 -27.11 36.25
C SER A 700 -4.18 -27.87 35.62
N LYS A 701 -4.63 -28.97 36.24
CA LYS A 701 -5.65 -29.85 35.67
C LYS A 701 -7.08 -29.40 36.00
N VAL A 702 -7.88 -29.22 34.95
CA VAL A 702 -9.30 -28.85 35.05
C VAL A 702 -10.19 -30.02 34.60
N THR A 703 -11.16 -30.40 35.44
CA THR A 703 -12.10 -31.50 35.14
C THR A 703 -13.53 -31.16 35.53
N LYS A 704 -14.52 -31.65 34.78
CA LYS A 704 -15.93 -31.57 35.19
C LYS A 704 -16.23 -32.70 36.17
N VAL A 705 -16.69 -32.36 37.36
CA VAL A 705 -17.01 -33.32 38.42
C VAL A 705 -18.44 -33.14 38.91
N LEU A 706 -19.11 -34.26 39.16
CA LEU A 706 -20.43 -34.28 39.80
C LEU A 706 -20.22 -34.58 41.29
N ILE A 707 -20.52 -33.61 42.15
CA ILE A 707 -20.57 -33.81 43.60
C ILE A 707 -21.96 -34.31 43.94
N LYS A 708 -22.04 -35.43 44.67
CA LYS A 708 -23.30 -36.11 45.02
C LYS A 708 -23.79 -35.72 46.40
#